data_AF-A0AAF0IKR8-F1
#
_entry.id   AF-A0AAF0IKR8-F1
#
_cell.length_a   1.000
_cell.length_b   1.000
_cell.length_c   1.000
_cell.angle_alpha   90.00
_cell.angle_beta   90.00
_cell.angle_gamma   90.00
#
_symmetry.space_group_name_H-M   'P 1'
#
loop_
_entity.id
_entity.type
_entity.pdbx_description
1 polymer ?
#
loop_
_entity_poly.entity_id
_entity_poly.type
_entity_poly.pdbx_seq_one_letter_code
_entity_poly.pdbx_strand_id
1 'polypeptide(L)'
;MGGEAPRGAPSNYPTFAEKPVGQKISNIYRDRLRQFTATGQYQGQNLLAKFFEATVDDEQHVKLSVYSVPNLERPAFKDVVNKEFKPTRRGEVFGPSWSTHWFRIQLTVPENLRQKERLEFHWDANNEGLVWSEDGNPLQGLTGGDERIEWILPENFRDGKEHIFYIEMACNGLFGNADGDLIQPPNPNRYYRLNTARITAVNLEARALYYDFWMIGDAAREFPGDTWQSHEALQIGNAMMDAFIAGNGSQESIKAARKIAEKYLGTKVNSPDVYKTEGEPLVFGIGHCHIDSCWLWPFAETKRKVARSWSTQCDLMERYPEFRFCCSQAQQFKWLEEGYPYAFDRVKSWVKKGHFQPIGGSWVEHDTNLPSGESLVRQFLYGQRYYQSRFGERCSTFWLPDTFGYSSQLPQLCRLAGMSRFFTQKLSWNNINNFPHTTFNWVSPDGSQVLCHMTPAETYTASAHFGDVRRSITQHKSMDQDNTSLLVFGKGDGGGGPTFEHIEKLRRLRGLSDQVDLLPRVTMGSSVDDFFAQLEKKAANGTQFVTWYGELYFELHRGTYTTQANNKLNNRKAEFVLRDLEFLATLATLKDPKYKYPKKQLDDIWEPVLLCQFHDCLPGSSIEMCYDDSDKMYAEAFATAKKLKQEALAVLGFAEGNDSNQKLIAVNTLPWDRTEIVRVDQATSAPNTPEYALVRGSTGVVSAEPLTSSQNTSLSVKEVEAGVFQLQNDALTLRVTNGTITSLVDRRANREVIPAGKKANQFVIFDDKPLYWQAWDVEVYHLDSRKELTSGPTKIAENGPHRVSVVTETKISDASWIKTTISLTSNPSDLVEMNCEVEWRENMKFLKVEFPVDITNTEASYETQYAVTKRPTHYNTSWDMAKFEVCCHKWADLSESDYGVSILNDSKYGFATSGNLMRLSLLRAPKAPDANADIGRHHIRYAIMPHSGALDYRTVRAGYNFNNPLTVLAQSGTEADDLFTAIRLTGSPNLILDTIKRGEDDEDVSRGELERRPGKSIILRIYDSMGGKSRGTIEVTLPIKKVYKCNVLEDDLQELQIEKCHEGSKIKIELRPFEVATYRLQL
;
A
#
# COMPACT_ATOMS: atom_id res chain seq x y z
N MET A 1 61.11 20.10 60.63
CA MET A 1 59.87 19.41 61.03
C MET A 1 58.79 20.45 61.22
N GLY A 2 57.86 20.54 60.27
CA GLY A 2 56.71 21.43 60.34
C GLY A 2 55.60 20.80 59.50
N GLY A 3 54.68 20.10 60.16
CA GLY A 3 53.47 19.59 59.54
C GLY A 3 52.31 20.47 59.99
N GLU A 4 51.73 21.22 59.06
CA GLU A 4 50.46 21.90 59.28
C GLU A 4 49.36 20.85 59.48
N ALA A 5 48.69 20.90 60.63
CA ALA A 5 47.50 20.10 60.87
C ALA A 5 46.37 20.60 59.94
N PRO A 6 45.63 19.70 59.24
CA PRO A 6 44.49 20.12 58.45
C PRO A 6 43.42 20.72 59.37
N ARG A 7 43.03 21.97 59.14
CA ARG A 7 41.84 22.54 59.77
C ARG A 7 40.62 21.74 59.31
N GLY A 8 39.98 21.02 60.22
CA GLY A 8 38.74 20.29 59.95
C GLY A 8 37.68 21.26 59.42
N ALA A 9 37.04 20.90 58.29
CA ALA A 9 35.95 21.68 57.74
C ALA A 9 34.80 21.77 58.76
N PRO A 10 34.17 22.95 58.96
CA PRO A 10 33.00 23.06 59.82
C PRO A 10 31.90 22.13 59.32
N SER A 11 31.39 21.27 60.20
CA SER A 11 30.31 20.32 59.87
C SER A 11 28.97 20.90 60.28
N ASN A 12 28.02 20.95 59.33
CA ASN A 12 26.63 21.29 59.59
C ASN A 12 25.78 20.05 59.91
N TYR A 13 26.40 18.88 60.12
CA TYR A 13 25.69 17.65 60.44
C TYR A 13 25.17 17.69 61.89
N PRO A 14 23.86 17.46 62.12
CA PRO A 14 23.27 17.58 63.45
C PRO A 14 23.87 16.57 64.44
N THR A 15 24.05 16.98 65.69
CA THR A 15 24.60 16.14 66.77
C THR A 15 23.63 15.06 67.24
N PHE A 16 22.32 15.31 67.13
CA PHE A 16 21.26 14.41 67.56
C PHE A 16 20.30 14.13 66.41
N ALA A 17 19.84 12.88 66.30
CA ALA A 17 18.73 12.54 65.41
C ALA A 17 17.42 12.94 66.08
N GLU A 18 16.84 14.09 65.70
CA GLU A 18 15.60 14.61 66.29
C GLU A 18 14.37 13.70 66.02
N LYS A 19 14.43 12.87 64.97
CA LYS A 19 13.39 11.90 64.61
C LYS A 19 13.97 10.75 63.78
N PRO A 20 13.35 9.55 63.81
CA PRO A 20 13.70 8.50 62.87
C PRO A 20 13.30 8.86 61.43
N VAL A 21 14.10 8.43 60.45
CA VAL A 21 13.81 8.54 59.00
C VAL A 21 13.69 7.13 58.43
N GLY A 22 12.50 6.76 57.95
CA GLY A 22 12.24 5.44 57.38
C GLY A 22 12.67 5.33 55.92
N GLN A 23 13.01 4.11 55.49
CA GLN A 23 13.22 3.80 54.07
C GLN A 23 11.89 3.90 53.31
N LYS A 24 11.87 4.61 52.19
CA LYS A 24 10.69 4.70 51.32
C LYS A 24 10.42 3.34 50.67
N ILE A 25 9.16 2.88 50.74
CA ILE A 25 8.73 1.63 50.13
C ILE A 25 8.44 1.88 48.63
N SER A 26 9.31 1.40 47.76
CA SER A 26 9.37 1.82 46.35
C SER A 26 8.05 1.66 45.58
N ASN A 27 7.31 0.57 45.75
CA ASN A 27 6.03 0.35 45.05
C ASN A 27 4.96 1.36 45.47
N ILE A 28 4.80 1.63 46.76
CA ILE A 28 3.82 2.61 47.27
C ILE A 28 4.12 4.01 46.73
N TYR A 29 5.38 4.43 46.78
CA TYR A 29 5.78 5.77 46.30
C TYR A 29 5.71 5.89 44.79
N ARG A 30 5.89 4.78 44.04
CA ARG A 30 5.73 4.74 42.59
C ARG A 30 4.25 4.82 42.20
N ASP A 31 3.39 4.09 42.90
CA ASP A 31 1.95 4.14 42.68
C ASP A 31 1.34 5.48 43.06
N ARG A 32 1.90 6.15 44.09
CA ARG A 32 1.55 7.53 44.43
C ARG A 32 1.68 8.48 43.24
N LEU A 33 2.73 8.35 42.42
CA LEU A 33 2.95 9.25 41.28
C LEU A 33 1.76 9.28 40.31
N ARG A 34 1.08 8.14 40.11
CA ARG A 34 -0.07 8.05 39.20
C ARG A 34 -1.20 9.00 39.58
N GLN A 35 -1.36 9.29 40.87
CA GLN A 35 -2.46 10.13 41.38
C GLN A 35 -2.34 11.60 40.95
N PHE A 36 -1.14 12.06 40.60
CA PHE A 36 -0.91 13.48 40.29
C PHE A 36 -1.56 13.93 38.97
N THR A 37 -1.70 13.00 38.03
CA THR A 37 -2.23 13.25 36.68
C THR A 37 -3.41 12.35 36.32
N ALA A 38 -3.87 11.49 37.24
CA ALA A 38 -5.01 10.61 37.01
C ALA A 38 -6.34 11.37 36.98
N THR A 39 -7.24 10.90 36.10
CA THR A 39 -8.67 11.21 36.17
C THR A 39 -9.33 10.34 37.24
N GLY A 40 -10.45 10.80 37.82
CA GLY A 40 -11.19 10.06 38.86
C GLY A 40 -11.23 10.77 40.23
N GLN A 41 -11.17 10.01 41.33
CA GLN A 41 -11.51 10.50 42.68
C GLN A 41 -10.66 11.68 43.18
N TYR A 42 -9.43 11.84 42.65
CA TYR A 42 -8.51 12.92 43.04
C TYR A 42 -8.35 14.01 41.98
N GLN A 43 -9.08 13.96 40.86
CA GLN A 43 -8.93 14.91 39.76
C GLN A 43 -9.13 16.37 40.20
N GLY A 44 -10.06 16.63 41.11
CA GLY A 44 -10.30 17.96 41.67
C GLY A 44 -9.22 18.43 42.67
N GLN A 45 -8.28 17.55 43.04
CA GLN A 45 -7.24 17.78 44.04
C GLN A 45 -5.82 17.54 43.51
N ASN A 46 -5.66 17.30 42.20
CA ASN A 46 -4.36 17.06 41.58
C ASN A 46 -4.04 18.12 40.52
N LEU A 47 -3.00 17.89 39.71
CA LEU A 47 -2.54 18.86 38.72
C LEU A 47 -3.62 19.21 37.69
N LEU A 48 -4.49 18.24 37.33
CA LEU A 48 -5.53 18.46 36.32
C LEU A 48 -6.55 19.52 36.75
N ALA A 49 -6.79 19.72 38.05
CA ALA A 49 -7.62 20.81 38.55
C ALA A 49 -7.05 22.22 38.25
N LYS A 50 -5.78 22.31 37.86
CA LYS A 50 -5.06 23.56 37.58
C LYS A 50 -4.72 23.76 36.10
N PHE A 51 -5.12 22.82 35.23
CA PHE A 51 -4.86 22.90 33.79
C PHE A 51 -5.46 24.14 33.13
N PHE A 52 -6.65 24.53 33.58
CA PHE A 52 -7.39 25.65 33.04
C PHE A 52 -7.58 26.71 34.12
N GLU A 53 -7.27 27.96 33.79
CA GLU A 53 -7.48 29.09 34.69
C GLU A 53 -8.95 29.52 34.72
N ALA A 54 -9.62 29.39 33.57
CA ALA A 54 -11.03 29.68 33.41
C ALA A 54 -11.55 29.04 32.12
N THR A 55 -12.84 28.73 32.09
CA THR A 55 -13.55 28.26 30.90
C THR A 55 -14.87 29.00 30.77
N VAL A 56 -15.28 29.31 29.54
CA VAL A 56 -16.52 30.04 29.24
C VAL A 56 -17.24 29.34 28.10
N ASP A 57 -18.49 28.96 28.34
CA ASP A 57 -19.31 28.12 27.46
C ASP A 57 -20.78 28.59 27.38
N ASP A 58 -21.07 29.80 27.84
CA ASP A 58 -22.42 30.38 27.83
C ASP A 58 -22.78 31.01 26.46
N GLU A 59 -24.08 31.14 26.20
CA GLU A 59 -24.62 31.65 24.93
C GLU A 59 -24.31 33.13 24.65
N GLN A 60 -23.88 33.91 25.66
CA GLN A 60 -23.49 35.31 25.41
C GLN A 60 -22.13 35.36 24.70
N HIS A 61 -21.25 34.41 25.00
CA HIS A 61 -19.87 34.38 24.51
C HIS A 61 -19.64 33.35 23.40
N VAL A 62 -20.40 32.25 23.37
CA VAL A 62 -20.30 31.19 22.37
C VAL A 62 -21.70 30.85 21.83
N LYS A 63 -22.06 31.39 20.67
CA LYS A 63 -23.30 31.04 19.98
C LYS A 63 -23.02 30.01 18.89
N LEU A 64 -23.82 28.96 18.87
CA LEU A 64 -23.68 27.86 17.92
C LEU A 64 -24.89 27.85 16.99
N SER A 65 -24.63 27.75 15.69
CA SER A 65 -25.65 27.46 14.69
C SER A 65 -25.13 26.41 13.72
N VAL A 66 -26.01 25.55 13.20
CA VAL A 66 -25.64 24.38 12.39
C VAL A 66 -26.43 24.33 11.09
N TYR A 67 -25.74 23.95 10.02
CA TYR A 67 -26.32 23.51 8.77
C TYR A 67 -26.01 22.02 8.57
N SER A 68 -27.05 21.19 8.57
CA SER A 68 -26.93 19.76 8.34
C SER A 68 -27.05 19.46 6.85
N VAL A 69 -26.03 18.85 6.28
CA VAL A 69 -25.95 18.58 4.84
C VAL A 69 -26.84 17.38 4.48
N PRO A 70 -27.71 17.48 3.45
CA PRO A 70 -28.52 16.34 3.01
C PRO A 70 -27.69 15.27 2.25
N ASN A 71 -28.25 14.07 2.11
CA ASN A 71 -27.77 13.01 1.21
C ASN A 71 -26.31 12.54 1.38
N LEU A 72 -25.72 12.71 2.57
CA LEU A 72 -24.30 12.40 2.84
C LEU A 72 -23.32 13.16 1.92
N GLU A 73 -23.76 14.29 1.35
CA GLU A 73 -22.90 15.14 0.55
C GLU A 73 -21.79 15.77 1.42
N ARG A 74 -20.67 16.10 0.77
CA ARG A 74 -19.50 16.74 1.37
C ARG A 74 -19.20 18.06 0.64
N PRO A 75 -20.07 19.08 0.76
CA PRO A 75 -19.96 20.32 0.00
C PRO A 75 -18.73 21.14 0.44
N ALA A 76 -18.15 21.87 -0.52
CA ALA A 76 -17.06 22.80 -0.22
C ALA A 76 -17.58 24.02 0.57
N PHE A 77 -16.69 24.71 1.28
CA PHE A 77 -17.02 25.87 2.11
C PHE A 77 -17.90 26.92 1.39
N LYS A 78 -17.53 27.26 0.14
CA LYS A 78 -18.23 28.25 -0.70
C LYS A 78 -19.70 27.92 -0.94
N ASP A 79 -20.05 26.63 -0.93
CA ASP A 79 -21.40 26.14 -1.20
C ASP A 79 -22.27 26.11 0.07
N VAL A 80 -21.65 26.29 1.25
CA VAL A 80 -22.30 26.20 2.56
C VAL A 80 -22.46 27.54 3.26
N VAL A 81 -21.50 28.46 3.13
CA VAL A 81 -21.49 29.74 3.87
C VAL A 81 -22.78 30.58 3.69
N ASN A 82 -23.43 30.47 2.54
CA ASN A 82 -24.68 31.17 2.21
C ASN A 82 -25.96 30.38 2.54
N LYS A 83 -25.84 29.20 3.16
CA LYS A 83 -26.99 28.38 3.56
C LYS A 83 -27.60 28.89 4.86
N GLU A 84 -28.82 28.45 5.16
CA GLU A 84 -29.50 28.79 6.40
C GLU A 84 -28.98 27.91 7.56
N PHE A 85 -28.30 28.54 8.52
CA PHE A 85 -27.84 27.89 9.76
C PHE A 85 -28.89 28.04 10.85
N LYS A 86 -29.27 26.93 11.49
CA LYS A 86 -30.25 26.90 12.58
C LYS A 86 -29.55 26.95 13.95
N PRO A 87 -30.09 27.64 14.96
CA PRO A 87 -29.52 27.60 16.32
C PRO A 87 -29.37 26.17 16.84
N THR A 88 -28.27 25.88 17.52
CA THR A 88 -27.98 24.58 18.17
C THR A 88 -27.28 24.82 19.51
N ARG A 89 -27.07 23.77 20.29
CA ARG A 89 -26.40 23.83 21.60
C ARG A 89 -25.63 22.56 21.90
N ARG A 90 -24.71 22.66 22.87
CA ARG A 90 -24.08 21.49 23.49
C ARG A 90 -25.13 20.51 24.00
N GLY A 91 -24.86 19.22 23.84
CA GLY A 91 -25.74 18.12 24.23
C GLY A 91 -26.63 17.64 23.09
N GLU A 92 -26.75 18.39 21.99
CA GLU A 92 -27.41 17.93 20.76
C GLU A 92 -26.63 16.78 20.10
N VAL A 93 -27.38 15.99 19.32
CA VAL A 93 -26.92 14.76 18.71
C VAL A 93 -27.05 14.88 17.19
N PHE A 94 -26.00 14.50 16.49
CA PHE A 94 -25.82 14.64 15.05
C PHE A 94 -25.53 13.28 14.41
N GLY A 95 -25.89 13.11 13.15
CA GLY A 95 -25.81 11.84 12.46
C GLY A 95 -26.80 11.76 11.30
N PRO A 96 -26.91 10.59 10.65
CA PRO A 96 -26.24 9.33 11.00
C PRO A 96 -24.79 9.27 10.49
N SER A 97 -24.14 8.11 10.53
CA SER A 97 -22.77 7.89 10.04
C SER A 97 -22.50 8.54 8.68
N TRP A 98 -21.31 9.12 8.53
CA TRP A 98 -20.84 9.81 7.31
C TRP A 98 -21.55 11.12 6.96
N SER A 99 -22.59 11.52 7.71
CA SER A 99 -23.21 12.83 7.54
C SER A 99 -22.22 13.96 7.86
N THR A 100 -22.43 15.10 7.19
CA THR A 100 -21.62 16.30 7.41
C THR A 100 -22.49 17.39 8.03
N HIS A 101 -21.99 18.03 9.08
CA HIS A 101 -22.65 19.16 9.73
C HIS A 101 -21.68 20.33 9.81
N TRP A 102 -22.10 21.47 9.28
CA TRP A 102 -21.33 22.70 9.36
C TRP A 102 -21.82 23.53 10.52
N PHE A 103 -20.92 23.83 11.46
CA PHE A 103 -21.21 24.73 12.57
C PHE A 103 -20.65 26.10 12.27
N ARG A 104 -21.49 27.13 12.40
CA ARG A 104 -21.07 28.53 12.46
C ARG A 104 -20.99 28.93 13.92
N ILE A 105 -19.78 29.28 14.34
CA ILE A 105 -19.46 29.68 15.70
C ILE A 105 -19.34 31.20 15.73
N GLN A 106 -20.18 31.86 16.54
CA GLN A 106 -20.05 33.29 16.81
C GLN A 106 -19.48 33.43 18.22
N LEU A 107 -18.26 33.93 18.31
CA LEU A 107 -17.46 33.92 19.53
C LEU A 107 -17.11 35.35 19.95
N THR A 108 -17.35 35.68 21.22
CA THR A 108 -16.92 36.95 21.83
C THR A 108 -16.07 36.65 23.07
N VAL A 109 -14.83 37.14 23.10
CA VAL A 109 -13.94 36.90 24.26
C VAL A 109 -14.33 37.84 25.43
N PRO A 110 -14.71 37.30 26.60
CA PRO A 110 -15.08 38.11 27.76
C PRO A 110 -13.89 38.86 28.34
N GLU A 111 -14.15 40.00 28.97
CA GLU A 111 -13.13 40.95 29.44
C GLU A 111 -12.08 40.30 30.37
N ASN A 112 -12.52 39.43 31.28
CA ASN A 112 -11.63 38.73 32.22
C ASN A 112 -10.67 37.72 31.56
N LEU A 113 -10.93 37.30 30.32
CA LEU A 113 -10.08 36.37 29.58
C LEU A 113 -9.12 37.05 28.61
N ARG A 114 -9.35 38.32 28.23
CA ARG A 114 -8.56 39.02 27.20
C ARG A 114 -7.06 39.15 27.55
N GLN A 115 -6.75 39.25 28.84
CA GLN A 115 -5.38 39.38 29.36
C GLN A 115 -4.71 38.03 29.68
N LYS A 116 -5.38 36.90 29.46
CA LYS A 116 -4.81 35.57 29.71
C LYS A 116 -3.80 35.23 28.64
N GLU A 117 -2.75 34.49 29.03
CA GLU A 117 -1.63 34.19 28.13
C GLU A 117 -2.09 33.38 26.90
N ARG A 118 -2.76 32.23 27.13
CA ARG A 118 -3.23 31.34 26.07
C ARG A 118 -4.75 31.14 26.15
N LEU A 119 -5.43 31.46 25.05
CA LEU A 119 -6.84 31.11 24.84
C LEU A 119 -6.95 30.07 23.74
N GLU A 120 -7.76 29.05 23.99
CA GLU A 120 -8.10 27.97 23.06
C GLU A 120 -9.62 27.85 22.96
N PHE A 121 -10.11 27.48 21.78
CA PHE A 121 -11.47 26.98 21.62
C PHE A 121 -11.43 25.46 21.69
N HIS A 122 -12.15 24.88 22.66
CA HIS A 122 -12.26 23.44 22.83
C HIS A 122 -13.56 22.94 22.22
N TRP A 123 -13.45 21.98 21.31
CA TRP A 123 -14.56 21.35 20.61
C TRP A 123 -14.42 19.82 20.67
N ASP A 124 -15.44 19.14 21.20
CA ASP A 124 -15.48 17.69 21.21
C ASP A 124 -16.89 17.16 20.98
N ALA A 125 -17.05 16.42 19.89
CA ALA A 125 -18.23 15.63 19.57
C ALA A 125 -17.89 14.14 19.36
N ASN A 126 -16.72 13.69 19.82
CA ASN A 126 -16.18 12.34 19.61
C ASN A 126 -16.09 11.91 18.14
N ASN A 127 -15.80 12.86 17.24
CA ASN A 127 -15.72 12.67 15.79
C ASN A 127 -14.62 13.53 15.17
N GLU A 128 -14.53 13.55 13.85
CA GLU A 128 -13.58 14.41 13.14
C GLU A 128 -14.18 15.78 12.79
N GLY A 129 -13.35 16.82 12.86
CA GLY A 129 -13.70 18.19 12.50
C GLY A 129 -12.58 18.92 11.77
N LEU A 130 -12.93 19.95 11.01
CA LEU A 130 -11.98 20.91 10.43
C LEU A 130 -12.44 22.33 10.75
N VAL A 131 -11.54 23.11 11.35
CA VAL A 131 -11.74 24.54 11.62
C VAL A 131 -11.45 25.34 10.35
N TRP A 132 -12.37 26.24 10.01
CA TRP A 132 -12.29 27.14 8.87
C TRP A 132 -12.40 28.59 9.32
N SER A 133 -11.61 29.48 8.73
CA SER A 133 -11.78 30.92 8.91
C SER A 133 -13.10 31.42 8.29
N GLU A 134 -13.49 32.65 8.60
CA GLU A 134 -14.62 33.31 7.93
C GLU A 134 -14.43 33.40 6.41
N ASP A 135 -13.19 33.61 5.95
CA ASP A 135 -12.83 33.65 4.53
C ASP A 135 -12.77 32.28 3.84
N GLY A 136 -13.03 31.18 4.56
CA GLY A 136 -12.99 29.83 3.99
C GLY A 136 -11.61 29.20 3.88
N ASN A 137 -10.66 29.62 4.71
CA ASN A 137 -9.34 29.00 4.79
C ASN A 137 -9.33 27.87 5.84
N PRO A 138 -8.90 26.63 5.49
CA PRO A 138 -8.74 25.55 6.47
C PRO A 138 -7.56 25.84 7.40
N LEU A 139 -7.80 25.75 8.71
CA LEU A 139 -6.84 26.16 9.75
C LEU A 139 -6.27 24.96 10.50
N GLN A 140 -7.12 24.13 11.09
CA GLN A 140 -6.70 23.01 11.92
C GLN A 140 -7.76 21.91 11.96
N GLY A 141 -7.31 20.65 11.96
CA GLY A 141 -8.16 19.50 12.24
C GLY A 141 -8.46 19.36 13.73
N LEU A 142 -9.60 18.72 14.00
CA LEU A 142 -10.06 18.31 15.32
C LEU A 142 -10.37 16.81 15.27
N THR A 143 -10.01 16.10 16.33
CA THR A 143 -10.27 14.68 16.51
C THR A 143 -10.78 14.48 17.93
N GLY A 144 -12.04 14.11 18.06
CA GLY A 144 -12.71 13.96 19.35
C GLY A 144 -12.20 12.79 20.17
N GLY A 145 -12.76 12.62 21.37
CA GLY A 145 -12.29 11.63 22.34
C GLY A 145 -11.00 12.05 23.06
N ASP A 146 -10.87 13.36 23.32
CA ASP A 146 -9.72 14.01 23.95
C ASP A 146 -8.37 13.85 23.20
N GLU A 147 -8.38 13.40 21.94
CA GLU A 147 -7.17 13.25 21.12
C GLU A 147 -6.63 14.60 20.61
N ARG A 148 -7.50 15.44 20.03
CA ARG A 148 -7.19 16.81 19.60
C ARG A 148 -8.47 17.63 19.54
N ILE A 149 -8.79 18.29 20.64
CA ILE A 149 -10.04 19.04 20.81
C ILE A 149 -9.80 20.55 20.83
N GLU A 150 -8.55 20.98 20.88
CA GLU A 150 -8.13 22.36 21.06
C GLU A 150 -7.76 23.04 19.74
N TRP A 151 -8.24 24.27 19.55
CA TRP A 151 -7.74 25.19 18.52
C TRP A 151 -7.34 26.51 19.17
N ILE A 152 -6.14 27.02 18.89
CA ILE A 152 -5.65 28.26 19.50
C ILE A 152 -6.41 29.45 18.91
N LEU A 153 -7.01 30.27 19.78
CA LEU A 153 -7.70 31.48 19.32
C LEU A 153 -6.70 32.54 18.86
N PRO A 154 -6.90 33.16 17.67
CA PRO A 154 -6.12 34.28 17.21
C PRO A 154 -6.10 35.45 18.21
N GLU A 155 -4.97 36.14 18.32
CA GLU A 155 -4.84 37.26 19.27
C GLU A 155 -5.81 38.42 18.97
N ASN A 156 -6.13 38.65 17.70
CA ASN A 156 -7.08 39.68 17.28
C ASN A 156 -8.53 39.40 17.71
N PHE A 157 -8.87 38.17 18.16
CA PHE A 157 -10.20 37.86 18.70
C PHE A 157 -10.42 38.42 20.10
N ARG A 158 -9.36 38.95 20.74
CA ARG A 158 -9.37 39.45 22.12
C ARG A 158 -9.84 40.92 22.22
N ASP A 159 -10.42 41.48 21.17
CA ASP A 159 -10.87 42.88 21.11
C ASP A 159 -12.28 43.12 21.71
N GLY A 160 -12.94 42.05 22.16
CA GLY A 160 -14.27 42.11 22.75
C GLY A 160 -15.42 42.23 21.75
N LYS A 161 -15.14 42.09 20.46
CA LYS A 161 -16.15 42.01 19.41
C LYS A 161 -16.52 40.56 19.13
N GLU A 162 -17.60 40.40 18.37
CA GLU A 162 -18.01 39.10 17.84
C GLU A 162 -17.14 38.73 16.65
N HIS A 163 -16.56 37.53 16.66
CA HIS A 163 -15.78 36.94 15.57
C HIS A 163 -16.45 35.66 15.10
N ILE A 164 -16.34 35.36 13.81
CA ILE A 164 -16.98 34.20 13.19
C ILE A 164 -15.92 33.24 12.65
N PHE A 165 -16.15 31.95 12.87
CA PHE A 165 -15.43 30.88 12.21
C PHE A 165 -16.36 29.67 12.07
N TYR A 166 -15.93 28.68 11.30
CA TYR A 166 -16.74 27.50 11.01
C TYR A 166 -16.03 26.22 11.41
N ILE A 167 -16.82 25.20 11.74
CA ILE A 167 -16.34 23.83 11.96
C ILE A 167 -17.11 22.91 11.02
N GLU A 168 -16.41 22.28 10.10
CA GLU A 168 -16.94 21.18 9.30
C GLU A 168 -16.79 19.89 10.11
N MET A 169 -17.90 19.42 10.69
CA MET A 169 -17.95 18.18 11.46
C MET A 169 -18.34 17.01 10.55
N ALA A 170 -17.55 15.94 10.55
CA ALA A 170 -17.84 14.70 9.87
C ALA A 170 -18.27 13.64 10.90
N CYS A 171 -19.45 13.03 10.71
CA CYS A 171 -19.99 11.99 11.60
C CYS A 171 -19.28 10.64 11.39
N ASN A 172 -18.00 10.59 11.74
CA ASN A 172 -17.18 9.39 11.83
C ASN A 172 -16.06 9.60 12.87
N GLY A 173 -15.59 8.51 13.48
CA GLY A 173 -14.38 8.54 14.28
C GLY A 173 -13.13 8.56 13.40
N LEU A 174 -11.95 8.61 14.04
CA LEU A 174 -10.66 8.54 13.35
C LEU A 174 -10.57 7.29 12.44
N PHE A 175 -11.10 6.16 12.91
CA PHE A 175 -11.10 4.86 12.23
C PHE A 175 -12.50 4.46 11.69
N GLY A 176 -13.34 5.42 11.31
CA GLY A 176 -14.66 5.15 10.74
C GLY A 176 -15.76 4.92 11.79
N ASN A 177 -16.70 4.00 11.49
CA ASN A 177 -18.01 3.92 12.14
C ASN A 177 -18.40 2.53 12.66
N ALA A 178 -17.46 1.61 12.84
CA ALA A 178 -17.73 0.28 13.40
C ALA A 178 -18.28 0.33 14.84
N ASP A 179 -19.08 -0.67 15.22
CA ASP A 179 -19.51 -0.91 16.61
C ASP A 179 -18.57 -1.90 17.30
N GLY A 180 -18.12 -1.58 18.51
CA GLY A 180 -17.23 -2.44 19.28
C GLY A 180 -15.82 -2.53 18.69
N ASP A 181 -15.53 -3.61 17.97
CA ASP A 181 -14.23 -3.85 17.34
C ASP A 181 -14.05 -3.00 16.08
N LEU A 182 -12.87 -2.41 15.92
CA LEU A 182 -12.58 -1.37 14.91
C LEU A 182 -12.79 -1.85 13.48
N ILE A 183 -12.49 -3.13 13.21
CA ILE A 183 -12.55 -3.69 11.85
C ILE A 183 -13.93 -4.22 11.49
N GLN A 184 -14.96 -4.08 12.34
CA GLN A 184 -16.29 -4.57 11.99
C GLN A 184 -16.91 -3.72 10.87
N PRO A 185 -17.86 -4.26 10.10
CA PRO A 185 -18.62 -3.48 9.14
C PRO A 185 -19.18 -2.20 9.79
N PRO A 186 -19.14 -1.05 9.08
CA PRO A 186 -19.52 0.23 9.67
C PRO A 186 -21.00 0.23 10.04
N ASN A 187 -21.33 0.73 11.24
CA ASN A 187 -22.72 0.96 11.63
C ASN A 187 -23.25 2.17 10.84
N PRO A 188 -24.28 2.01 9.98
CA PRO A 188 -24.81 3.13 9.22
C PRO A 188 -25.58 4.13 10.09
N ASN A 189 -25.97 3.76 11.32
CA ASN A 189 -26.82 4.54 12.22
C ASN A 189 -26.08 4.98 13.50
N ARG A 190 -24.80 5.35 13.39
CA ARG A 190 -24.04 5.93 14.50
C ARG A 190 -24.33 7.42 14.63
N TYR A 191 -24.50 7.89 15.86
CA TYR A 191 -24.79 9.29 16.18
C TYR A 191 -23.78 9.84 17.18
N TYR A 192 -23.47 11.13 17.05
CA TYR A 192 -22.43 11.84 17.75
C TYR A 192 -23.01 12.98 18.56
N ARG A 193 -22.68 13.05 19.85
CA ARG A 193 -23.16 14.11 20.75
C ARG A 193 -22.08 15.18 20.90
N LEU A 194 -22.45 16.44 20.68
CA LEU A 194 -21.57 17.57 20.97
C LEU A 194 -21.44 17.73 22.49
N ASN A 195 -20.29 17.37 23.05
CA ASN A 195 -20.02 17.41 24.49
C ASN A 195 -19.29 18.68 24.92
N THR A 196 -18.43 19.23 24.07
CA THR A 196 -17.63 20.41 24.41
C THR A 196 -17.66 21.43 23.28
N ALA A 197 -17.91 22.70 23.62
CA ALA A 197 -17.80 23.86 22.75
C ALA A 197 -17.60 25.09 23.66
N ARG A 198 -16.35 25.48 23.92
CA ARG A 198 -16.03 26.50 24.94
C ARG A 198 -14.72 27.23 24.68
N ILE A 199 -14.62 28.46 25.21
CA ILE A 199 -13.36 29.19 25.34
C ILE A 199 -12.64 28.68 26.60
N THR A 200 -11.37 28.33 26.48
CA THR A 200 -10.54 27.84 27.58
C THR A 200 -9.31 28.72 27.72
N ALA A 201 -9.11 29.32 28.90
CA ALA A 201 -7.86 29.94 29.28
C ALA A 201 -6.94 28.88 29.92
N VAL A 202 -5.85 28.58 29.23
CA VAL A 202 -4.94 27.50 29.61
C VAL A 202 -3.84 28.02 30.53
N ASN A 203 -3.59 27.31 31.63
CA ASN A 203 -2.42 27.54 32.45
C ASN A 203 -1.20 26.84 31.83
N LEU A 204 -0.38 27.58 31.09
CA LEU A 204 0.79 27.01 30.38
C LEU A 204 1.83 26.41 31.34
N GLU A 205 2.00 26.98 32.53
CA GLU A 205 2.90 26.41 33.55
C GLU A 205 2.38 25.07 34.09
N ALA A 206 1.08 24.94 34.33
CA ALA A 206 0.49 23.67 34.76
C ALA A 206 0.60 22.60 33.66
N ARG A 207 0.34 22.98 32.40
CA ARG A 207 0.51 22.10 31.23
C ARG A 207 1.97 21.68 31.06
N ALA A 208 2.92 22.59 31.21
CA ALA A 208 4.34 22.26 31.14
C ALA A 208 4.75 21.32 32.30
N LEU A 209 4.31 21.61 33.53
CA LEU A 209 4.54 20.74 34.69
C LEU A 209 3.96 19.34 34.47
N TYR A 210 2.85 19.20 33.75
CA TYR A 210 2.28 17.90 33.43
C TYR A 210 3.24 17.06 32.60
N TYR A 211 3.80 17.58 31.51
CA TYR A 211 4.75 16.83 30.70
C TYR A 211 6.10 16.63 31.41
N ASP A 212 6.54 17.61 32.21
CA ASP A 212 7.72 17.47 33.07
C ASP A 212 7.54 16.27 34.02
N PHE A 213 6.41 16.23 34.75
CA PHE A 213 6.09 15.16 35.68
C PHE A 213 5.88 13.82 34.99
N TRP A 214 5.18 13.81 33.86
CA TRP A 214 4.85 12.58 33.16
C TRP A 214 6.10 11.86 32.65
N MET A 215 7.08 12.59 32.11
CA MET A 215 8.33 12.00 31.64
C MET A 215 9.25 11.54 32.78
N ILE A 216 9.26 12.25 33.91
CA ILE A 216 9.96 11.80 35.13
C ILE A 216 9.26 10.56 35.72
N GLY A 217 7.93 10.53 35.73
CA GLY A 217 7.15 9.39 36.17
C GLY A 217 7.37 8.16 35.30
N ASP A 218 7.46 8.34 33.98
CA ASP A 218 7.87 7.29 33.05
C ASP A 218 9.27 6.79 33.36
N ALA A 219 10.26 7.67 33.56
CA ALA A 219 11.61 7.27 33.92
C ALA A 219 11.67 6.43 35.21
N ALA A 220 10.88 6.79 36.22
CA ALA A 220 10.78 6.03 37.48
C ALA A 220 10.11 4.64 37.32
N ARG A 221 9.38 4.41 36.22
CA ARG A 221 8.75 3.11 35.90
C ARG A 221 9.58 2.28 34.93
N GLU A 222 10.17 2.93 33.94
CA GLU A 222 10.77 2.30 32.78
C GLU A 222 12.28 2.09 32.93
N PHE A 223 13.02 2.94 33.66
CA PHE A 223 14.41 2.61 33.93
C PHE A 223 14.51 1.35 34.82
N PRO A 224 15.58 0.53 34.65
CA PRO A 224 15.79 -0.65 35.48
C PRO A 224 15.79 -0.27 36.97
N GLY A 225 15.09 -1.05 37.79
CA GLY A 225 14.80 -0.70 39.17
C GLY A 225 16.00 -0.70 40.12
N ASP A 226 17.16 -1.17 39.66
CA ASP A 226 18.46 -1.17 40.33
C ASP A 226 19.33 0.04 39.95
N THR A 227 18.84 0.92 39.07
CA THR A 227 19.57 2.13 38.63
C THR A 227 19.28 3.33 39.53
N TRP A 228 20.31 4.13 39.80
CA TRP A 228 20.14 5.37 40.58
C TRP A 228 19.22 6.37 39.86
N GLN A 229 19.21 6.36 38.53
CA GLN A 229 18.32 7.17 37.69
C GLN A 229 16.84 6.91 38.01
N SER A 230 16.43 5.64 38.06
CA SER A 230 15.05 5.26 38.41
C SER A 230 14.67 5.74 39.82
N HIS A 231 15.57 5.56 40.79
CA HIS A 231 15.37 5.98 42.17
C HIS A 231 15.31 7.50 42.31
N GLU A 232 16.17 8.24 41.62
CA GLU A 232 16.18 9.70 41.65
C GLU A 232 14.93 10.27 40.98
N ALA A 233 14.52 9.74 39.82
CA ALA A 233 13.25 10.10 39.19
C ALA A 233 12.07 9.92 40.15
N LEU A 234 12.05 8.80 40.90
CA LEU A 234 11.02 8.56 41.93
C LEU A 234 11.08 9.58 43.06
N GLN A 235 12.26 9.98 43.53
CA GLN A 235 12.40 11.02 44.56
C GLN A 235 11.92 12.38 44.04
N ILE A 236 12.33 12.76 42.83
CA ILE A 236 11.99 14.03 42.20
C ILE A 236 10.49 14.11 41.93
N GLY A 237 9.89 13.08 41.35
CA GLY A 237 8.44 13.04 41.14
C GLY A 237 7.66 13.19 42.45
N ASN A 238 8.10 12.54 43.53
CA ASN A 238 7.48 12.74 44.85
C ASN A 238 7.68 14.15 45.39
N ALA A 239 8.88 14.73 45.24
CA ALA A 239 9.15 16.10 45.67
C ALA A 239 8.33 17.13 44.87
N MET A 240 8.06 16.88 43.59
CA MET A 240 7.15 17.69 42.78
C MET A 240 5.72 17.64 43.31
N MET A 241 5.22 16.44 43.65
CA MET A 241 3.91 16.28 44.28
C MET A 241 3.84 16.96 45.65
N ASP A 242 4.91 16.88 46.44
CA ASP A 242 4.98 17.50 47.77
C ASP A 242 5.01 19.04 47.71
N ALA A 243 5.64 19.60 46.67
CA ALA A 243 5.68 21.04 46.44
C ALA A 243 4.36 21.60 45.89
N PHE A 244 3.56 20.77 45.22
CA PHE A 244 2.28 21.17 44.63
C PHE A 244 1.20 21.32 45.71
N ILE A 245 0.45 22.42 45.65
CA ILE A 245 -0.66 22.69 46.57
C ILE A 245 -1.99 22.59 45.79
N ALA A 246 -2.84 21.65 46.20
CA ALA A 246 -4.18 21.48 45.64
C ALA A 246 -5.15 22.62 46.04
N GLY A 247 -6.32 22.71 45.40
CA GLY A 247 -7.38 23.67 45.79
C GLY A 247 -6.95 25.14 45.65
N ASN A 248 -6.80 25.88 46.76
CA ASN A 248 -6.38 27.29 46.77
C ASN A 248 -4.87 27.50 46.51
N GLY A 249 -4.12 26.46 46.12
CA GLY A 249 -2.70 26.58 45.78
C GLY A 249 -2.40 27.58 44.65
N SER A 250 -1.30 28.32 44.80
CA SER A 250 -0.86 29.41 43.93
C SER A 250 0.04 28.93 42.79
N GLN A 251 0.12 29.73 41.72
CA GLN A 251 1.03 29.55 40.58
C GLN A 251 2.49 29.32 41.01
N GLU A 252 2.88 29.85 42.17
CA GLU A 252 4.21 29.68 42.74
C GLU A 252 4.51 28.22 43.13
N SER A 253 3.51 27.45 43.58
CA SER A 253 3.70 26.01 43.87
C SER A 253 3.97 25.20 42.60
N ILE A 254 3.33 25.55 41.49
CA ILE A 254 3.57 24.95 40.16
C ILE A 254 5.00 25.27 39.72
N LYS A 255 5.40 26.55 39.76
CA LYS A 255 6.78 26.98 39.43
C LYS A 255 7.82 26.30 40.32
N ALA A 256 7.54 26.13 41.61
CA ALA A 256 8.42 25.41 42.53
C ALA A 256 8.57 23.93 42.16
N ALA A 257 7.46 23.25 41.81
CA ALA A 257 7.51 21.88 41.32
C ALA A 257 8.29 21.78 39.99
N ARG A 258 8.15 22.75 39.08
CA ARG A 258 8.94 22.81 37.84
C ARG A 258 10.43 23.02 38.11
N LYS A 259 10.78 23.91 39.05
CA LYS A 259 12.17 24.10 39.53
C LYS A 259 12.78 22.81 40.08
N ILE A 260 11.96 21.96 40.71
CA ILE A 260 12.37 20.63 41.17
C ILE A 260 12.60 19.70 39.98
N ALA A 261 11.72 19.72 38.98
CA ALA A 261 11.85 18.93 37.75
C ALA A 261 13.10 19.28 36.92
N GLU A 262 13.50 20.56 36.89
CA GLU A 262 14.72 21.04 36.22
C GLU A 262 15.99 20.29 36.67
N LYS A 263 16.00 19.73 37.89
CA LYS A 263 17.13 18.92 38.38
C LYS A 263 17.34 17.63 37.61
N TYR A 264 16.28 17.11 36.97
CA TYR A 264 16.32 15.85 36.22
C TYR A 264 16.16 16.05 34.71
N LEU A 265 15.53 17.15 34.29
CA LEU A 265 15.26 17.45 32.88
C LEU A 265 16.20 18.52 32.30
N GLY A 266 16.89 19.27 33.16
CA GLY A 266 17.62 20.47 32.76
C GLY A 266 16.71 21.68 32.51
N THR A 267 17.32 22.84 32.26
CA THR A 267 16.63 24.13 32.16
C THR A 267 16.16 24.51 30.75
N LYS A 268 16.57 23.74 29.72
CA LYS A 268 16.35 24.09 28.31
C LYS A 268 15.08 23.48 27.69
N VAL A 269 14.38 22.58 28.40
CA VAL A 269 13.27 21.75 27.86
C VAL A 269 12.05 22.53 27.36
N ASN A 270 11.93 23.82 27.69
CA ASN A 270 10.86 24.69 27.21
C ASN A 270 11.14 25.31 25.83
N SER A 271 12.24 24.95 25.17
CA SER A 271 12.70 25.59 23.94
C SER A 271 13.43 24.60 23.03
N PRO A 272 13.58 24.91 21.73
CA PRO A 272 14.41 24.11 20.81
C PRO A 272 15.89 24.04 21.22
N ASP A 273 16.35 24.90 22.13
CA ASP A 273 17.75 24.90 22.59
C ASP A 273 18.14 23.63 23.36
N VAL A 274 17.16 22.80 23.77
CA VAL A 274 17.42 21.48 24.35
C VAL A 274 18.18 20.56 23.38
N TYR A 275 18.07 20.78 22.07
CA TYR A 275 18.80 20.03 21.05
C TYR A 275 20.20 20.60 20.73
N LYS A 276 20.58 21.74 21.33
CA LYS A 276 21.89 22.40 21.15
C LYS A 276 22.85 22.02 22.28
N THR A 277 23.25 20.75 22.34
CA THR A 277 24.19 20.19 23.35
C THR A 277 25.32 19.39 22.69
N GLU A 278 26.44 19.18 23.40
CA GLU A 278 27.70 18.61 22.87
C GLU A 278 27.68 17.07 22.62
N GLY A 279 26.51 16.44 22.49
CA GLY A 279 26.38 14.99 22.32
C GLY A 279 25.72 14.58 21.00
N GLU A 280 26.24 13.51 20.37
CA GLU A 280 25.64 12.95 19.16
C GLU A 280 24.28 12.28 19.48
N PRO A 281 23.22 12.55 18.68
CA PRO A 281 21.95 11.86 18.80
C PRO A 281 22.07 10.42 18.27
N LEU A 282 21.41 9.49 18.96
CA LEU A 282 21.27 8.10 18.50
C LEU A 282 19.88 7.85 17.91
N VAL A 283 18.86 8.63 18.32
CA VAL A 283 17.48 8.48 17.86
C VAL A 283 17.07 9.72 17.07
N PHE A 284 16.63 9.52 15.84
CA PHE A 284 16.19 10.55 14.90
C PHE A 284 14.67 10.54 14.83
N GLY A 285 14.04 11.49 15.53
CA GLY A 285 12.59 11.65 15.56
C GLY A 285 12.07 12.35 14.31
N ILE A 286 11.17 11.70 13.58
CA ILE A 286 10.44 12.30 12.45
C ILE A 286 8.93 12.20 12.69
N GLY A 287 8.24 13.33 12.52
CA GLY A 287 6.78 13.36 12.54
C GLY A 287 6.22 12.71 11.28
N HIS A 288 5.25 11.82 11.41
CA HIS A 288 4.62 11.15 10.28
C HIS A 288 3.10 11.08 10.46
N CYS A 289 2.37 11.22 9.36
CA CYS A 289 0.92 11.07 9.33
C CYS A 289 0.57 10.08 8.22
N HIS A 290 0.56 8.80 8.55
CA HIS A 290 -0.01 7.79 7.67
C HIS A 290 -1.51 8.01 7.55
N ILE A 291 -2.02 8.09 6.33
CA ILE A 291 -3.45 8.22 6.04
C ILE A 291 -3.79 7.19 5.00
N ASP A 292 -4.65 6.24 5.35
CA ASP A 292 -5.10 5.25 4.39
C ASP A 292 -5.99 5.88 3.34
N SER A 293 -5.66 5.64 2.07
CA SER A 293 -6.37 6.27 0.95
C SER A 293 -7.82 5.80 0.89
N CYS A 294 -8.03 4.53 1.21
CA CYS A 294 -9.29 3.96 1.67
C CYS A 294 -8.97 2.81 2.63
N TRP A 295 -9.79 2.61 3.65
CA TRP A 295 -9.69 1.47 4.56
C TRP A 295 -11.03 1.25 5.27
N LEU A 296 -11.26 1.98 6.36
CA LEU A 296 -12.53 1.98 7.11
C LEU A 296 -13.41 3.18 6.75
N TRP A 297 -13.08 3.90 5.68
CA TRP A 297 -13.79 5.04 5.11
C TRP A 297 -13.55 5.12 3.59
N PRO A 298 -14.47 5.72 2.82
CA PRO A 298 -14.33 5.87 1.38
C PRO A 298 -13.28 6.93 1.00
N PHE A 299 -12.78 6.90 -0.23
CA PHE A 299 -11.78 7.85 -0.75
C PHE A 299 -12.19 9.32 -0.56
N ALA A 300 -13.49 9.61 -0.67
CA ALA A 300 -14.04 10.94 -0.47
C ALA A 300 -13.79 11.50 0.94
N GLU A 301 -13.75 10.64 1.97
CA GLU A 301 -13.42 11.07 3.34
C GLU A 301 -11.93 11.36 3.49
N THR A 302 -11.08 10.57 2.83
CA THR A 302 -9.62 10.78 2.84
C THR A 302 -9.23 12.17 2.36
N LYS A 303 -9.89 12.70 1.33
CA LYS A 303 -9.66 14.06 0.83
C LYS A 303 -9.79 15.11 1.95
N ARG A 304 -10.75 14.91 2.88
CA ARG A 304 -10.94 15.78 4.05
C ARG A 304 -9.93 15.47 5.16
N LYS A 305 -9.62 14.18 5.39
CA LYS A 305 -8.56 13.74 6.35
C LYS A 305 -7.20 14.34 6.03
N VAL A 306 -6.83 14.42 4.76
CA VAL A 306 -5.57 15.04 4.30
C VAL A 306 -5.56 16.53 4.66
N ALA A 307 -6.62 17.27 4.29
CA ALA A 307 -6.72 18.71 4.56
C ALA A 307 -6.66 19.03 6.06
N ARG A 308 -7.40 18.30 6.89
CA ARG A 308 -7.41 18.53 8.34
C ARG A 308 -6.08 18.17 8.99
N SER A 309 -5.45 17.08 8.55
CA SER A 309 -4.17 16.62 9.10
C SER A 309 -3.06 17.60 8.75
N TRP A 310 -2.88 17.92 7.47
CA TRP A 310 -1.72 18.69 7.03
C TRP A 310 -1.81 20.19 7.37
N SER A 311 -3.02 20.75 7.45
CA SER A 311 -3.20 22.12 7.99
C SER A 311 -2.75 22.21 9.44
N THR A 312 -3.02 21.16 10.24
CA THR A 312 -2.55 21.04 11.63
C THR A 312 -1.04 20.91 11.71
N GLN A 313 -0.42 20.13 10.83
CA GLN A 313 1.04 19.99 10.81
C GLN A 313 1.74 21.29 10.42
N CYS A 314 1.16 22.06 9.48
CA CYS A 314 1.66 23.39 9.15
C CYS A 314 1.63 24.34 10.37
N ASP A 315 0.54 24.34 11.14
CA ASP A 315 0.44 25.11 12.40
C ASP A 315 1.47 24.65 13.45
N LEU A 316 1.70 23.34 13.59
CA LEU A 316 2.73 22.83 14.50
C LEU A 316 4.14 23.28 14.09
N MET A 317 4.46 23.33 12.79
CA MET A 317 5.75 23.84 12.32
C MET A 317 5.94 25.33 12.59
N GLU A 318 4.87 26.11 12.64
CA GLU A 318 4.91 27.53 13.05
C GLU A 318 5.26 27.68 14.53
N ARG A 319 4.77 26.76 15.38
CA ARG A 319 4.97 26.77 16.83
C ARG A 319 6.28 26.11 17.29
N TYR A 320 6.76 25.11 16.54
CA TYR A 320 7.90 24.26 16.90
C TYR A 320 8.93 24.26 15.75
N PRO A 321 9.93 25.16 15.77
CA PRO A 321 10.87 25.33 14.64
C PRO A 321 11.81 24.12 14.43
N GLU A 322 12.01 23.28 15.44
CA GLU A 322 12.76 22.03 15.31
C GLU A 322 11.94 20.90 14.70
N PHE A 323 10.62 21.03 14.58
CA PHE A 323 9.75 19.96 14.11
C PHE A 323 9.99 19.67 12.63
N ARG A 324 10.07 18.39 12.29
CA ARG A 324 10.17 17.86 10.94
C ARG A 324 9.07 16.84 10.72
N PHE A 325 8.46 16.87 9.54
CA PHE A 325 7.31 16.05 9.20
C PHE A 325 7.46 15.46 7.81
N CYS A 326 7.01 14.23 7.59
CA CYS A 326 6.96 13.60 6.27
C CYS A 326 5.61 12.95 5.97
N CYS A 327 5.28 12.83 4.67
CA CYS A 327 4.16 12.03 4.15
C CYS A 327 4.47 11.51 2.74
N SER A 328 3.83 10.39 2.35
CA SER A 328 4.30 9.53 1.26
C SER A 328 3.57 9.70 -0.08
N GLN A 329 2.23 9.78 -0.08
CA GLN A 329 1.41 9.56 -1.27
C GLN A 329 1.25 10.82 -2.14
N ALA A 330 1.76 10.82 -3.38
CA ALA A 330 1.56 11.93 -4.32
C ALA A 330 0.08 12.20 -4.64
N GLN A 331 -0.76 11.15 -4.69
CA GLN A 331 -2.20 11.28 -4.89
C GLN A 331 -2.88 12.15 -3.82
N GLN A 332 -2.39 12.13 -2.57
CA GLN A 332 -2.95 12.94 -1.49
C GLN A 332 -2.58 14.42 -1.66
N PHE A 333 -1.36 14.72 -2.11
CA PHE A 333 -0.99 16.09 -2.49
C PHE A 333 -1.86 16.60 -3.62
N LYS A 334 -2.11 15.78 -4.65
CA LYS A 334 -3.00 16.14 -5.75
C LYS A 334 -4.42 16.45 -5.28
N TRP A 335 -4.98 15.63 -4.38
CA TRP A 335 -6.30 15.93 -3.80
C TRP A 335 -6.31 17.21 -2.96
N LEU A 336 -5.22 17.52 -2.25
CA LEU A 336 -5.10 18.77 -1.51
C LEU A 336 -5.00 19.97 -2.45
N GLU A 337 -4.21 19.87 -3.52
CA GLU A 337 -4.07 20.89 -4.57
C GLU A 337 -5.43 21.20 -5.23
N GLU A 338 -6.21 20.17 -5.56
CA GLU A 338 -7.51 20.31 -6.22
C GLU A 338 -8.62 20.80 -5.28
N GLY A 339 -8.66 20.30 -4.04
CA GLY A 339 -9.76 20.54 -3.10
C GLY A 339 -9.53 21.69 -2.12
N TYR A 340 -8.28 21.96 -1.74
CA TYR A 340 -7.91 22.90 -0.67
C TYR A 340 -6.66 23.72 -1.03
N PRO A 341 -6.71 24.60 -2.06
CA PRO A 341 -5.54 25.31 -2.56
C PRO A 341 -4.77 26.11 -1.48
N TYR A 342 -5.47 26.74 -0.54
CA TYR A 342 -4.84 27.45 0.58
C TYR A 342 -3.97 26.53 1.45
N ALA A 343 -4.45 25.33 1.78
CA ALA A 343 -3.67 24.36 2.55
C ALA A 343 -2.48 23.85 1.74
N PHE A 344 -2.66 23.61 0.44
CA PHE A 344 -1.58 23.21 -0.45
C PHE A 344 -0.47 24.27 -0.53
N ASP A 345 -0.81 25.56 -0.63
CA ASP A 345 0.16 26.64 -0.65
C ASP A 345 0.98 26.72 0.65
N ARG A 346 0.33 26.50 1.81
CA ARG A 346 1.02 26.37 3.10
C ARG A 346 1.99 25.20 3.10
N VAL A 347 1.54 24.02 2.66
CA VAL A 347 2.40 22.82 2.55
C VAL A 347 3.59 23.10 1.65
N LYS A 348 3.37 23.64 0.45
CA LYS A 348 4.44 23.99 -0.51
C LYS A 348 5.46 24.96 0.09
N SER A 349 5.02 25.93 0.88
CA SER A 349 5.90 26.85 1.62
C SER A 349 6.78 26.12 2.63
N TRP A 350 6.21 25.16 3.37
CA TRP A 350 6.96 24.34 4.33
C TRP A 350 7.89 23.31 3.70
N VAL A 351 7.52 22.79 2.53
CA VAL A 351 8.41 21.95 1.69
C VAL A 351 9.63 22.75 1.28
N LYS A 352 9.43 23.97 0.75
CA LYS A 352 10.55 24.85 0.36
C LYS A 352 11.47 25.22 1.53
N LYS A 353 10.94 25.27 2.76
CA LYS A 353 11.73 25.51 3.98
C LYS A 353 12.44 24.26 4.51
N GLY A 354 12.14 23.07 3.99
CA GLY A 354 12.72 21.79 4.43
C GLY A 354 12.13 21.23 5.74
N HIS A 355 10.97 21.72 6.19
CA HIS A 355 10.33 21.19 7.40
C HIS A 355 9.28 20.11 7.10
N PHE A 356 8.62 20.24 5.95
CA PHE A 356 7.67 19.27 5.43
C PHE A 356 8.36 18.51 4.29
N GLN A 357 8.63 17.22 4.47
CA GLN A 357 9.35 16.38 3.51
C GLN A 357 8.35 15.52 2.74
N PRO A 358 8.13 15.77 1.43
CA PRO A 358 7.53 14.78 0.55
C PRO A 358 8.48 13.58 0.48
N ILE A 359 7.99 12.38 0.79
CA ILE A 359 8.78 11.14 0.78
C ILE A 359 8.04 10.07 -0.03
N GLY A 360 8.57 8.86 -0.14
CA GLY A 360 7.90 7.77 -0.85
C GLY A 360 8.26 7.71 -2.34
N GLY A 361 8.01 8.78 -3.07
CA GLY A 361 8.29 8.81 -4.51
C GLY A 361 7.35 7.93 -5.35
N SER A 362 6.21 7.50 -4.79
CA SER A 362 5.17 6.73 -5.48
C SER A 362 3.84 7.49 -5.53
N TRP A 363 2.93 7.06 -6.41
CA TRP A 363 1.60 7.64 -6.54
C TRP A 363 0.77 7.42 -5.27
N VAL A 364 0.72 6.17 -4.81
CA VAL A 364 0.19 5.78 -3.50
C VAL A 364 1.16 4.85 -2.76
N GLU A 365 0.91 4.61 -1.47
CA GLU A 365 1.51 3.49 -0.73
C GLU A 365 0.80 2.20 -1.16
N HIS A 366 1.33 1.57 -2.21
CA HIS A 366 0.71 0.45 -2.92
C HIS A 366 1.11 -0.89 -2.35
N ASP A 367 0.26 -1.90 -2.51
CA ASP A 367 0.69 -3.30 -2.35
C ASP A 367 1.75 -3.64 -3.40
N THR A 368 2.72 -4.48 -3.06
CA THR A 368 3.84 -4.80 -3.97
C THR A 368 3.83 -6.24 -4.48
N ASN A 369 2.85 -7.05 -4.04
CA ASN A 369 2.71 -8.46 -4.40
C ASN A 369 1.72 -8.66 -5.54
N LEU A 370 0.61 -7.92 -5.55
CA LEU A 370 -0.51 -8.11 -6.46
C LEU A 370 -0.37 -7.33 -7.79
N PRO A 371 0.06 -6.05 -7.82
CA PRO A 371 0.20 -5.31 -9.08
C PRO A 371 1.24 -5.92 -10.02
N SER A 372 1.09 -5.71 -11.33
CA SER A 372 2.11 -6.07 -12.33
C SER A 372 3.41 -5.27 -12.14
N GLY A 373 4.51 -5.74 -12.73
CA GLY A 373 5.77 -5.01 -12.73
C GLY A 373 5.65 -3.62 -13.37
N GLU A 374 4.87 -3.50 -14.45
CA GLU A 374 4.64 -2.20 -15.10
C GLU A 374 3.81 -1.28 -14.19
N SER A 375 2.82 -1.80 -13.46
CA SER A 375 2.09 -1.03 -12.44
C SER A 375 3.02 -0.46 -11.38
N LEU A 376 3.97 -1.25 -10.85
CA LEU A 376 4.98 -0.75 -9.90
C LEU A 376 5.86 0.34 -10.51
N VAL A 377 6.23 0.20 -11.78
CA VAL A 377 6.93 1.28 -12.50
C VAL A 377 6.07 2.52 -12.62
N ARG A 378 4.77 2.39 -12.94
CA ARG A 378 3.85 3.52 -13.01
C ARG A 378 3.63 4.19 -11.67
N GLN A 379 3.58 3.45 -10.57
CA GLN A 379 3.55 4.04 -9.21
C GLN A 379 4.72 5.03 -9.05
N PHE A 380 5.94 4.64 -9.39
CA PHE A 380 7.11 5.52 -9.30
C PHE A 380 7.11 6.63 -10.37
N LEU A 381 6.71 6.33 -11.60
CA LEU A 381 6.69 7.31 -12.69
C LEU A 381 5.75 8.47 -12.35
N TYR A 382 4.51 8.18 -11.94
CA TYR A 382 3.53 9.22 -11.59
C TYR A 382 3.93 9.93 -10.29
N GLY A 383 4.38 9.21 -9.27
CA GLY A 383 4.83 9.78 -8.00
C GLY A 383 6.02 10.74 -8.14
N GLN A 384 7.12 10.27 -8.73
CA GLN A 384 8.34 11.06 -8.90
C GLN A 384 8.12 12.29 -9.79
N ARG A 385 7.33 12.14 -10.88
CA ARG A 385 7.03 13.28 -11.77
C ARG A 385 6.14 14.31 -11.08
N TYR A 386 5.17 13.87 -10.28
CA TYR A 386 4.35 14.79 -9.49
C TYR A 386 5.23 15.63 -8.55
N TYR A 387 6.08 14.98 -7.75
CA TYR A 387 6.98 15.68 -6.83
C TYR A 387 7.96 16.62 -7.55
N GLN A 388 8.57 16.15 -8.64
CA GLN A 388 9.49 16.98 -9.43
C GLN A 388 8.79 18.22 -10.00
N SER A 389 7.57 18.08 -10.51
CA SER A 389 6.83 19.19 -11.14
C SER A 389 6.36 20.25 -10.14
N ARG A 390 5.98 19.86 -8.91
CA ARG A 390 5.38 20.78 -7.92
C ARG A 390 6.38 21.33 -6.92
N PHE A 391 7.41 20.56 -6.59
CA PHE A 391 8.41 20.90 -5.57
C PHE A 391 9.84 21.03 -6.10
N GLY A 392 10.11 20.59 -7.34
CA GLY A 392 11.41 20.73 -7.99
C GLY A 392 12.40 19.60 -7.70
N GLU A 393 12.01 18.61 -6.90
CA GLU A 393 12.88 17.54 -6.42
C GLU A 393 12.17 16.18 -6.53
N ARG A 394 12.96 15.11 -6.67
CA ARG A 394 12.48 13.72 -6.63
C ARG A 394 12.87 13.10 -5.29
N CYS A 395 12.06 12.18 -4.80
CA CYS A 395 12.34 11.46 -3.57
C CYS A 395 13.51 10.50 -3.78
N SER A 396 14.43 10.41 -2.81
CA SER A 396 15.52 9.42 -2.75
C SER A 396 15.21 8.20 -1.89
N THR A 397 14.16 8.30 -1.07
CA THR A 397 13.75 7.27 -0.10
C THR A 397 12.36 6.76 -0.42
N PHE A 398 12.26 5.47 -0.75
CA PHE A 398 10.99 4.79 -0.89
C PHE A 398 10.44 4.47 0.51
N TRP A 399 9.23 4.93 0.79
CA TRP A 399 8.60 4.91 2.11
C TRP A 399 7.30 4.11 2.03
N LEU A 400 7.34 2.91 2.61
CA LEU A 400 6.24 1.94 2.51
C LEU A 400 6.06 1.20 3.86
N PRO A 401 5.63 1.91 4.92
CA PRO A 401 5.54 1.36 6.27
C PRO A 401 4.53 0.23 6.42
N ASP A 402 3.39 0.29 5.70
CA ASP A 402 2.23 -0.57 6.00
C ASP A 402 1.88 -1.63 4.95
N THR A 403 2.76 -1.89 3.99
CA THR A 403 2.48 -2.91 2.95
C THR A 403 2.60 -4.35 3.45
N PHE A 404 1.70 -5.22 2.97
CA PHE A 404 1.56 -6.61 3.39
C PHE A 404 2.50 -7.58 2.65
N GLY A 405 3.81 -7.33 2.79
CA GLY A 405 4.89 -8.11 2.18
C GLY A 405 5.49 -7.47 0.93
N TYR A 406 6.74 -7.82 0.62
CA TYR A 406 7.52 -7.09 -0.37
C TYR A 406 8.10 -8.00 -1.45
N SER A 407 7.76 -7.70 -2.71
CA SER A 407 8.23 -8.47 -3.86
C SER A 407 9.75 -8.35 -4.08
N SER A 408 10.36 -9.42 -4.56
CA SER A 408 11.81 -9.57 -4.67
C SER A 408 12.48 -8.56 -5.60
N GLN A 409 11.77 -8.04 -6.60
CA GLN A 409 12.32 -7.16 -7.62
C GLN A 409 12.34 -5.67 -7.23
N LEU A 410 11.65 -5.31 -6.13
CA LEU A 410 11.44 -3.91 -5.74
C LEU A 410 12.74 -3.10 -5.54
N PRO A 411 13.85 -3.65 -4.99
CA PRO A 411 15.12 -2.93 -4.93
C PRO A 411 15.60 -2.41 -6.29
N GLN A 412 15.54 -3.24 -7.33
CA GLN A 412 15.94 -2.82 -8.68
C GLN A 412 15.04 -1.70 -9.19
N LEU A 413 13.72 -1.83 -9.03
CA LEU A 413 12.78 -0.80 -9.48
C LEU A 413 13.00 0.53 -8.74
N CYS A 414 13.29 0.48 -7.44
CA CYS A 414 13.68 1.67 -6.67
C CYS A 414 14.93 2.33 -7.26
N ARG A 415 15.98 1.55 -7.54
CA ARG A 415 17.22 2.06 -8.16
C ARG A 415 16.97 2.69 -9.52
N LEU A 416 16.15 2.05 -10.35
CA LEU A 416 15.75 2.60 -11.65
C LEU A 416 14.86 3.84 -11.51
N ALA A 417 14.15 4.02 -10.40
CA ALA A 417 13.36 5.20 -10.10
C ALA A 417 14.16 6.30 -9.36
N GLY A 418 15.49 6.15 -9.24
CA GLY A 418 16.37 7.13 -8.60
C GLY A 418 16.40 7.06 -7.06
N MET A 419 15.81 6.03 -6.45
CA MET A 419 15.77 5.85 -5.00
C MET A 419 16.78 4.78 -4.55
N SER A 420 17.70 5.15 -3.66
CA SER A 420 18.71 4.24 -3.09
C SER A 420 18.34 3.70 -1.70
N ARG A 421 17.27 4.23 -1.10
CA ARG A 421 16.90 4.02 0.30
C ARG A 421 15.48 3.47 0.39
N PHE A 422 15.23 2.65 1.40
CA PHE A 422 13.93 2.04 1.65
C PHE A 422 13.58 2.07 3.14
N PHE A 423 12.35 2.47 3.46
CA PHE A 423 11.81 2.41 4.80
C PHE A 423 10.52 1.57 4.82
N THR A 424 10.42 0.67 5.79
CA THR A 424 9.24 -0.16 6.02
C THR A 424 9.08 -0.49 7.50
N GLN A 425 7.88 -0.88 7.93
CA GLN A 425 7.64 -1.29 9.32
C GLN A 425 6.92 -2.63 9.45
N LYS A 426 6.04 -3.01 8.51
CA LYS A 426 5.13 -4.16 8.68
C LYS A 426 5.82 -5.49 9.02
N LEU A 427 7.05 -5.72 8.57
CA LEU A 427 7.79 -6.96 8.90
C LEU A 427 8.06 -7.15 10.40
N SER A 428 7.92 -6.12 11.25
CA SER A 428 8.00 -6.29 12.71
C SER A 428 6.77 -6.99 13.29
N TRP A 429 5.70 -7.18 12.51
CA TRP A 429 4.47 -7.86 12.92
C TRP A 429 4.45 -9.35 12.57
N ASN A 430 5.55 -9.89 12.05
CA ASN A 430 5.66 -11.33 11.81
C ASN A 430 5.35 -12.09 13.10
N ASN A 431 4.33 -12.95 13.06
CA ASN A 431 3.86 -13.70 14.23
C ASN A 431 4.59 -15.04 14.42
N ILE A 432 5.37 -15.50 13.44
CA ILE A 432 6.15 -16.75 13.51
C ILE A 432 7.64 -16.44 13.73
N ASN A 433 8.26 -15.66 12.84
CA ASN A 433 9.68 -15.30 12.92
C ASN A 433 9.88 -13.79 13.08
N ASN A 434 10.50 -13.40 14.19
CA ASN A 434 11.01 -12.04 14.33
C ASN A 434 12.06 -11.77 13.24
N PHE A 435 11.80 -10.79 12.36
CA PHE A 435 12.75 -10.44 11.32
C PHE A 435 14.10 -10.04 11.95
N PRO A 436 15.25 -10.56 11.46
CA PRO A 436 16.51 -10.54 12.22
C PRO A 436 17.28 -9.22 12.15
N HIS A 437 16.85 -8.26 11.32
CA HIS A 437 17.62 -7.05 11.03
C HIS A 437 16.78 -5.78 11.16
N THR A 438 17.43 -4.68 11.49
CA THR A 438 16.82 -3.35 11.51
C THR A 438 17.33 -2.50 10.36
N THR A 439 18.66 -2.44 10.21
CA THR A 439 19.35 -1.75 9.12
C THR A 439 20.12 -2.78 8.30
N PHE A 440 19.83 -2.87 7.00
CA PHE A 440 20.39 -3.89 6.12
C PHE A 440 20.33 -3.48 4.64
N ASN A 441 21.14 -4.11 3.79
CA ASN A 441 21.05 -4.01 2.34
C ASN A 441 20.01 -5.00 1.82
N TRP A 442 18.94 -4.53 1.21
CA TRP A 442 17.97 -5.38 0.55
C TRP A 442 18.32 -5.53 -0.93
N VAL A 443 18.54 -6.77 -1.37
CA VAL A 443 19.11 -7.10 -2.68
C VAL A 443 18.07 -7.83 -3.54
N SER A 444 17.81 -7.32 -4.74
CA SER A 444 16.94 -7.96 -5.73
C SER A 444 17.64 -9.14 -6.43
N PRO A 445 16.89 -10.02 -7.11
CA PRO A 445 17.43 -11.15 -7.87
C PRO A 445 18.51 -10.78 -8.92
N ASP A 446 18.51 -9.56 -9.46
CA ASP A 446 19.55 -9.08 -10.39
C ASP A 446 20.85 -8.59 -9.71
N GLY A 447 20.85 -8.51 -8.38
CA GLY A 447 21.94 -7.96 -7.57
C GLY A 447 21.86 -6.46 -7.30
N SER A 448 20.85 -5.74 -7.78
CA SER A 448 20.62 -4.36 -7.37
C SER A 448 20.24 -4.30 -5.89
N GLN A 449 20.62 -3.23 -5.19
CA GLN A 449 20.35 -3.13 -3.74
C GLN A 449 19.93 -1.73 -3.30
N VAL A 450 19.10 -1.68 -2.26
CA VAL A 450 18.71 -0.48 -1.53
C VAL A 450 19.06 -0.63 -0.05
N LEU A 451 19.41 0.49 0.60
CA LEU A 451 19.64 0.51 2.04
C LEU A 451 18.28 0.59 2.75
N CYS A 452 17.94 -0.47 3.48
CA CYS A 452 16.68 -0.60 4.20
C CYS A 452 16.85 -0.26 5.68
N HIS A 453 15.87 0.45 6.24
CA HIS A 453 15.72 0.63 7.69
C HIS A 453 14.28 0.38 8.12
N MET A 454 14.11 -0.31 9.24
CA MET A 454 12.84 -0.46 9.96
C MET A 454 12.96 0.18 11.33
N THR A 455 11.94 0.88 11.86
CA THR A 455 12.09 1.43 13.20
C THR A 455 12.04 0.33 14.27
N PRO A 456 13.03 0.27 15.18
CA PRO A 456 13.02 -0.65 16.32
C PRO A 456 11.88 -0.42 17.30
N ALA A 457 11.20 0.74 17.27
CA ALA A 457 10.02 0.98 18.11
C ALA A 457 8.81 0.11 17.72
N GLU A 458 8.93 -0.65 16.62
CA GLU A 458 7.92 -1.60 16.10
C GLU A 458 6.60 -0.95 15.65
N THR A 459 6.61 0.37 15.44
CA THR A 459 5.45 1.15 14.96
C THR A 459 5.88 2.43 14.25
N TYR A 460 5.12 2.84 13.23
CA TYR A 460 5.23 4.17 12.58
C TYR A 460 4.26 5.21 13.18
N THR A 461 3.56 4.85 14.26
CA THR A 461 2.61 5.69 15.01
C THR A 461 3.03 5.87 16.47
N ALA A 462 4.34 5.99 16.72
CA ALA A 462 4.85 6.10 18.08
C ALA A 462 4.24 7.32 18.80
N SER A 463 3.92 7.15 20.08
CA SER A 463 3.31 8.20 20.92
C SER A 463 4.36 9.10 21.59
N ALA A 464 5.62 8.96 21.19
CA ALA A 464 6.76 9.66 21.75
C ALA A 464 6.88 9.52 23.28
N HIS A 465 6.50 8.36 23.81
CA HIS A 465 6.72 8.02 25.22
C HIS A 465 8.20 7.76 25.48
N PHE A 466 8.57 7.76 26.76
CA PHE A 466 9.88 7.30 27.21
C PHE A 466 10.22 5.90 26.67
N GLY A 467 9.24 4.99 26.72
CA GLY A 467 9.39 3.62 26.22
C GLY A 467 9.70 3.54 24.73
N ASP A 468 9.16 4.46 23.91
CA ASP A 468 9.40 4.51 22.46
C ASP A 468 10.87 4.89 22.18
N VAL A 469 11.38 5.93 22.85
CA VAL A 469 12.77 6.37 22.72
C VAL A 469 13.74 5.28 23.23
N ARG A 470 13.42 4.60 24.33
CA ARG A 470 14.23 3.48 24.83
C ARG A 470 14.24 2.31 23.83
N ARG A 471 13.06 1.89 23.35
CA ARG A 471 12.90 0.78 22.39
C ARG A 471 13.65 1.03 21.09
N SER A 472 13.72 2.29 20.64
CA SER A 472 14.46 2.70 19.45
C SER A 472 15.92 2.22 19.45
N ILE A 473 16.52 1.95 20.62
CA ILE A 473 17.84 1.34 20.74
C ILE A 473 17.77 -0.09 21.30
N THR A 474 16.98 -0.36 22.34
CA THR A 474 16.98 -1.68 22.99
C THR A 474 16.40 -2.81 22.13
N GLN A 475 15.61 -2.47 21.10
CA GLN A 475 15.07 -3.43 20.13
C GLN A 475 15.79 -3.35 18.76
N HIS A 476 16.86 -2.57 18.64
CA HIS A 476 17.61 -2.46 17.40
C HIS A 476 18.39 -3.76 17.14
N LYS A 477 18.12 -4.42 16.00
CA LYS A 477 18.60 -5.78 15.69
C LYS A 477 19.91 -5.80 14.90
N SER A 478 20.39 -4.64 14.46
CA SER A 478 21.64 -4.47 13.71
C SER A 478 22.70 -3.66 14.48
N MET A 479 22.71 -3.78 15.82
CA MET A 479 23.59 -2.96 16.70
C MET A 479 25.09 -3.19 16.47
N ASP A 480 25.47 -4.34 15.89
CA ASP A 480 26.87 -4.65 15.58
C ASP A 480 27.41 -3.81 14.40
N GLN A 481 26.53 -3.31 13.53
CA GLN A 481 26.89 -2.49 12.36
C GLN A 481 26.62 -1.00 12.61
N ASP A 482 25.49 -0.68 13.24
CA ASP A 482 25.08 0.69 13.50
C ASP A 482 24.14 0.79 14.70
N ASN A 483 24.29 1.87 15.47
CA ASN A 483 23.53 2.12 16.70
C ASN A 483 22.57 3.33 16.58
N THR A 484 22.33 3.83 15.36
CA THR A 484 21.40 4.93 15.11
C THR A 484 20.06 4.42 14.61
N SER A 485 18.99 5.13 14.95
CA SER A 485 17.63 4.64 14.77
C SER A 485 16.66 5.78 14.40
N LEU A 486 15.73 5.52 13.50
CA LEU A 486 14.58 6.41 13.28
C LEU A 486 13.51 6.13 14.33
N LEU A 487 12.93 7.19 14.90
CA LEU A 487 11.69 7.15 15.66
C LEU A 487 10.61 7.87 14.85
N VAL A 488 9.68 7.10 14.31
CA VAL A 488 8.57 7.64 13.52
C VAL A 488 7.37 7.82 14.43
N PHE A 489 7.02 9.07 14.71
CA PHE A 489 5.99 9.41 15.69
C PHE A 489 4.82 10.17 15.08
N GLY A 490 3.64 9.99 15.66
CA GLY A 490 2.41 10.62 15.19
C GLY A 490 1.19 9.71 15.32
N LYS A 491 0.01 10.29 15.13
CA LYS A 491 -1.22 9.52 14.93
C LYS A 491 -1.33 9.18 13.43
N GLY A 492 -1.55 7.90 13.12
CA GLY A 492 -1.58 7.37 11.76
C GLY A 492 -2.84 6.55 11.48
N ASP A 493 -2.80 5.80 10.39
CA ASP A 493 -3.83 4.96 9.76
C ASP A 493 -5.08 5.75 9.35
N GLY A 494 -5.67 6.53 10.26
CA GLY A 494 -6.77 7.46 9.98
C GLY A 494 -6.39 8.93 9.84
N GLY A 495 -5.10 9.28 9.99
CA GLY A 495 -4.58 10.64 9.96
C GLY A 495 -4.42 11.33 11.31
N GLY A 496 -4.48 12.66 11.32
CA GLY A 496 -4.27 13.51 12.51
C GLY A 496 -2.81 13.94 12.72
N GLY A 497 -1.86 13.05 12.46
CA GLY A 497 -0.41 13.30 12.57
C GLY A 497 0.05 13.58 14.00
N PRO A 498 1.30 14.05 14.19
CA PRO A 498 1.79 14.45 15.50
C PRO A 498 0.93 15.52 16.19
N THR A 499 0.81 15.44 17.51
CA THR A 499 0.23 16.49 18.36
C THR A 499 1.34 17.36 18.96
N PHE A 500 0.99 18.53 19.49
CA PHE A 500 1.97 19.36 20.22
C PHE A 500 2.55 18.60 21.42
N GLU A 501 1.77 17.70 22.02
CA GLU A 501 2.21 16.89 23.13
C GLU A 501 3.40 16.00 22.77
N HIS A 502 3.37 15.32 21.61
CA HIS A 502 4.48 14.48 21.17
C HIS A 502 5.79 15.28 21.15
N ILE A 503 5.74 16.52 20.65
CA ILE A 503 6.89 17.40 20.56
C ILE A 503 7.38 17.82 21.95
N GLU A 504 6.46 18.21 22.86
CA GLU A 504 6.81 18.56 24.23
C GLU A 504 7.44 17.39 24.99
N LYS A 505 6.93 16.17 24.78
CA LYS A 505 7.45 14.93 25.36
C LYS A 505 8.89 14.67 24.87
N LEU A 506 9.13 14.76 23.57
CA LEU A 506 10.49 14.60 23.00
C LEU A 506 11.48 15.65 23.50
N ARG A 507 11.06 16.90 23.75
CA ARG A 507 11.91 17.91 24.37
C ARG A 507 12.35 17.49 25.78
N ARG A 508 11.42 17.00 26.61
CA ARG A 508 11.72 16.53 27.98
C ARG A 508 12.62 15.30 27.95
N LEU A 509 12.35 14.35 27.06
CA LEU A 509 13.18 13.15 26.91
C LEU A 509 14.60 13.51 26.48
N ARG A 510 14.78 14.46 25.57
CA ARG A 510 16.12 14.97 25.24
C ARG A 510 16.80 15.61 26.45
N GLY A 511 16.11 16.48 27.18
CA GLY A 511 16.66 17.11 28.39
C GLY A 511 17.08 16.08 29.45
N LEU A 512 16.23 15.08 29.68
CA LEU A 512 16.48 13.95 30.57
C LEU A 512 17.73 13.16 30.14
N SER A 513 17.84 12.80 28.86
CA SER A 513 19.02 12.10 28.31
C SER A 513 20.33 12.83 28.63
N ASP A 514 20.34 14.16 28.54
CA ASP A 514 21.53 14.97 28.81
C ASP A 514 21.86 15.10 30.31
N GLN A 515 20.91 14.80 31.23
CA GLN A 515 21.16 14.83 32.67
C GLN A 515 21.63 13.48 33.25
N VAL A 516 21.09 12.35 32.75
CA VAL A 516 21.23 11.05 33.45
C VAL A 516 21.95 9.96 32.64
N ASP A 517 22.29 10.24 31.38
CA ASP A 517 23.13 9.43 30.48
C ASP A 517 22.74 7.94 30.38
N LEU A 518 21.44 7.64 30.49
CA LEU A 518 20.89 6.27 30.37
C LEU A 518 19.82 6.15 29.28
N LEU A 519 19.07 7.22 29.00
CA LEU A 519 18.13 7.27 27.87
C LEU A 519 18.87 7.78 26.63
N PRO A 520 18.76 7.15 25.45
CA PRO A 520 19.48 7.60 24.26
C PRO A 520 19.04 9.00 23.83
N ARG A 521 19.98 9.81 23.35
CA ARG A 521 19.72 11.18 22.89
C ARG A 521 18.86 11.17 21.63
N VAL A 522 17.68 11.80 21.71
CA VAL A 522 16.80 12.03 20.57
C VAL A 522 17.05 13.40 19.91
N THR A 523 16.87 13.50 18.60
CA THR A 523 16.84 14.77 17.84
C THR A 523 15.59 14.84 16.97
N MET A 524 15.08 16.04 16.68
CA MET A 524 14.02 16.26 15.68
C MET A 524 14.46 17.14 14.51
N GLY A 525 15.66 17.74 14.56
CA GLY A 525 16.10 18.72 13.57
C GLY A 525 16.58 18.16 12.23
N SER A 526 16.57 16.84 12.07
CA SER A 526 17.08 16.13 10.89
C SER A 526 15.95 15.47 10.11
N SER A 527 16.06 15.46 8.79
CA SER A 527 15.14 14.76 7.89
C SER A 527 15.42 13.25 7.85
N VAL A 528 14.51 12.49 7.23
CA VAL A 528 14.74 11.06 6.94
C VAL A 528 15.94 10.88 6.00
N ASP A 529 16.12 11.81 5.05
CA ASP A 529 17.23 11.74 4.11
C ASP A 529 18.57 12.04 4.78
N ASP A 530 18.61 12.89 5.81
CA ASP A 530 19.80 13.11 6.63
C ASP A 530 20.20 11.84 7.40
N PHE A 531 19.23 11.12 7.95
CA PHE A 531 19.47 9.84 8.63
C PHE A 531 20.08 8.81 7.67
N PHE A 532 19.47 8.59 6.50
CA PHE A 532 20.03 7.65 5.53
C PHE A 532 21.38 8.11 4.96
N ALA A 533 21.58 9.41 4.75
CA ALA A 533 22.88 9.94 4.32
C ALA A 533 23.99 9.63 5.33
N GLN A 534 23.69 9.63 6.64
CA GLN A 534 24.65 9.21 7.66
C GLN A 534 24.98 7.71 7.56
N LEU A 535 23.99 6.86 7.33
CA LEU A 535 24.21 5.43 7.13
C LEU A 535 25.01 5.14 5.84
N GLU A 536 24.69 5.81 4.74
CA GLU A 536 25.43 5.71 3.48
C GLU A 536 26.88 6.17 3.64
N LYS A 537 27.12 7.24 4.42
CA LYS A 537 28.47 7.69 4.77
C LYS A 537 29.23 6.66 5.60
N LYS A 538 28.57 6.00 6.56
CA LYS A 538 29.16 4.89 7.33
C LYS A 538 29.51 3.72 6.43
N ALA A 539 28.63 3.34 5.50
CA ALA A 539 28.92 2.31 4.50
C ALA A 539 30.14 2.67 3.63
N ALA A 540 30.21 3.92 3.15
CA ALA A 540 31.35 4.42 2.37
C ALA A 540 32.67 4.41 3.16
N ASN A 541 32.60 4.56 4.48
CA ASN A 541 33.75 4.50 5.40
C ASN A 541 34.10 3.07 5.85
N GLY A 542 33.43 2.04 5.31
CA GLY A 542 33.78 0.63 5.53
C GLY A 542 32.82 -0.16 6.42
N THR A 543 31.73 0.44 6.94
CA THR A 543 30.70 -0.33 7.65
C THR A 543 30.01 -1.30 6.69
N GLN A 544 30.01 -2.59 7.02
CA GLN A 544 29.35 -3.62 6.22
C GLN A 544 27.98 -3.97 6.81
N PHE A 545 26.92 -3.46 6.18
CA PHE A 545 25.55 -3.87 6.50
C PHE A 545 25.25 -5.27 5.99
N VAL A 546 24.51 -6.05 6.79
CA VAL A 546 24.01 -7.37 6.40
C VAL A 546 23.12 -7.29 5.15
N THR A 547 23.09 -8.36 4.36
CA THR A 547 22.33 -8.42 3.11
C THR A 547 21.16 -9.38 3.23
N TRP A 548 19.99 -8.98 2.73
CA TRP A 548 18.85 -9.86 2.50
C TRP A 548 18.61 -10.00 1.00
N TYR A 549 18.67 -11.22 0.47
CA TYR A 549 18.45 -11.49 -0.97
C TYR A 549 17.01 -11.93 -1.24
N GLY A 550 16.38 -11.31 -2.22
CA GLY A 550 15.06 -11.70 -2.71
C GLY A 550 13.90 -11.11 -1.91
N GLU A 551 12.81 -11.85 -1.84
CA GLU A 551 11.54 -11.45 -1.21
C GLU A 551 11.68 -11.14 0.28
N LEU A 552 11.08 -10.05 0.77
CA LEU A 552 10.83 -9.85 2.20
C LEU A 552 9.43 -10.36 2.50
N TYR A 553 9.35 -11.65 2.80
CA TYR A 553 8.09 -12.33 3.05
C TYR A 553 7.47 -11.86 4.36
N PHE A 554 6.25 -11.33 4.28
CA PHE A 554 5.49 -10.95 5.47
C PHE A 554 4.67 -12.12 5.98
N GLU A 555 4.89 -12.49 7.23
CA GLU A 555 4.39 -13.72 7.82
C GLU A 555 3.00 -13.58 8.45
N LEU A 556 2.21 -12.59 8.00
CA LEU A 556 0.86 -12.29 8.44
C LEU A 556 0.06 -11.75 7.23
N HIS A 557 -1.25 -11.59 7.35
CA HIS A 557 -2.14 -11.05 6.30
C HIS A 557 -2.14 -11.85 4.98
N ARG A 558 -1.86 -13.16 5.01
CA ARG A 558 -1.82 -14.03 3.81
C ARG A 558 -3.16 -14.21 3.10
N GLY A 559 -4.26 -13.91 3.78
CA GLY A 559 -5.61 -13.94 3.23
C GLY A 559 -5.88 -12.92 2.15
N THR A 560 -5.13 -11.83 2.20
CA THR A 560 -5.21 -10.72 1.26
C THR A 560 -4.87 -11.10 -0.18
N TYR A 561 -4.21 -12.24 -0.42
CA TYR A 561 -3.99 -12.75 -1.77
C TYR A 561 -5.28 -13.25 -2.45
N THR A 562 -6.32 -13.57 -1.66
CA THR A 562 -7.55 -14.20 -2.18
C THR A 562 -8.81 -13.35 -2.01
N THR A 563 -8.98 -12.69 -0.87
CA THR A 563 -10.22 -11.94 -0.58
C THR A 563 -10.47 -10.83 -1.60
N GLN A 564 -11.73 -10.46 -1.88
CA GLN A 564 -12.08 -9.46 -2.91
C GLN A 564 -11.55 -9.83 -4.30
N ALA A 565 -11.91 -11.03 -4.75
CA ALA A 565 -11.44 -11.64 -5.97
C ALA A 565 -11.81 -10.84 -7.23
N ASN A 566 -12.98 -10.17 -7.23
CA ASN A 566 -13.41 -9.33 -8.34
C ASN A 566 -12.55 -8.06 -8.47
N ASN A 567 -12.17 -7.43 -7.36
CA ASN A 567 -11.27 -6.27 -7.38
C ASN A 567 -9.91 -6.66 -8.00
N LYS A 568 -9.36 -7.81 -7.61
CA LYS A 568 -8.12 -8.38 -8.16
C LYS A 568 -8.22 -8.74 -9.65
N LEU A 569 -9.36 -9.30 -10.08
CA LEU A 569 -9.66 -9.58 -11.49
C LEU A 569 -9.71 -8.29 -12.31
N ASN A 570 -10.37 -7.26 -11.80
CA ASN A 570 -10.47 -5.95 -12.46
C ASN A 570 -9.10 -5.28 -12.57
N ASN A 571 -8.27 -5.31 -11.52
CA ASN A 571 -6.89 -4.82 -11.60
C ASN A 571 -6.11 -5.51 -12.72
N ARG A 572 -6.07 -6.86 -12.74
CA ARG A 572 -5.28 -7.57 -13.76
C ARG A 572 -5.79 -7.29 -15.17
N LYS A 573 -7.12 -7.23 -15.37
CA LYS A 573 -7.69 -6.85 -16.67
C LYS A 573 -7.30 -5.43 -17.08
N ALA A 574 -7.33 -4.47 -16.16
CA ALA A 574 -6.95 -3.08 -16.43
C ALA A 574 -5.49 -2.99 -16.87
N GLU A 575 -4.58 -3.73 -16.22
CA GLU A 575 -3.15 -3.77 -16.56
C GLU A 575 -2.92 -4.24 -18.00
N PHE A 576 -3.55 -5.35 -18.43
CA PHE A 576 -3.42 -5.84 -19.81
C PHE A 576 -4.09 -4.91 -20.83
N VAL A 577 -5.25 -4.34 -20.50
CA VAL A 577 -5.95 -3.39 -21.38
C VAL A 577 -5.11 -2.13 -21.60
N LEU A 578 -4.49 -1.58 -20.55
CA LEU A 578 -3.63 -0.41 -20.65
C LEU A 578 -2.36 -0.69 -21.46
N ARG A 579 -1.73 -1.86 -21.25
CA ARG A 579 -0.57 -2.30 -22.05
C ARG A 579 -0.90 -2.34 -23.55
N ASP A 580 -2.00 -2.99 -23.90
CA ASP A 580 -2.49 -3.06 -25.28
C ASP A 580 -2.82 -1.69 -25.86
N LEU A 581 -3.53 -0.87 -25.07
CA LEU A 581 -3.98 0.45 -25.50
C LEU A 581 -2.79 1.37 -25.80
N GLU A 582 -1.80 1.43 -24.92
CA GLU A 582 -0.63 2.28 -25.13
C GLU A 582 0.21 1.84 -26.32
N PHE A 583 0.32 0.53 -26.56
CA PHE A 583 0.97 0.00 -27.75
C PHE A 583 0.22 0.44 -29.02
N LEU A 584 -1.09 0.20 -29.09
CA LEU A 584 -1.92 0.56 -30.25
C LEU A 584 -1.95 2.08 -30.48
N ALA A 585 -2.09 2.87 -29.42
CA ALA A 585 -2.06 4.33 -29.50
C ALA A 585 -0.70 4.84 -29.96
N THR A 586 0.40 4.20 -29.54
CA THR A 586 1.75 4.53 -30.04
C THR A 586 1.83 4.31 -31.55
N LEU A 587 1.40 3.14 -32.04
CA LEU A 587 1.38 2.85 -33.48
C LEU A 587 0.48 3.81 -34.25
N ALA A 588 -0.70 4.15 -33.72
CA ALA A 588 -1.62 5.10 -34.35
C ALA A 588 -0.97 6.48 -34.55
N THR A 589 -0.16 6.97 -33.58
CA THR A 589 0.58 8.24 -33.73
C THR A 589 1.71 8.18 -34.75
N LEU A 590 2.15 6.98 -35.14
CA LEU A 590 3.14 6.79 -36.20
C LEU A 590 2.48 6.70 -37.57
N LYS A 591 1.27 6.12 -37.65
CA LYS A 591 0.52 5.96 -38.89
C LYS A 591 -0.08 7.28 -39.39
N ASP A 592 -0.78 8.02 -38.52
CA ASP A 592 -1.43 9.28 -38.88
C ASP A 592 -0.88 10.43 -38.03
N PRO A 593 -0.16 11.39 -38.63
CA PRO A 593 0.33 12.59 -37.93
C PRO A 593 -0.77 13.44 -37.28
N LYS A 594 -2.05 13.30 -37.69
CA LYS A 594 -3.19 14.00 -37.08
C LYS A 594 -3.65 13.34 -35.80
N TYR A 595 -3.37 12.05 -35.62
CA TYR A 595 -3.72 11.34 -34.40
C TYR A 595 -2.78 11.75 -33.27
N LYS A 596 -3.34 12.29 -32.19
CA LYS A 596 -2.59 12.68 -31.00
C LYS A 596 -2.60 11.55 -29.99
N TYR A 597 -1.45 11.28 -29.37
CA TYR A 597 -1.38 10.32 -28.28
C TYR A 597 -2.33 10.76 -27.16
N PRO A 598 -3.27 9.92 -26.71
CA PRO A 598 -4.32 10.33 -25.78
C PRO A 598 -3.81 10.39 -24.33
N LYS A 599 -2.73 11.15 -24.08
CA LYS A 599 -2.02 11.17 -22.80
C LYS A 599 -2.92 11.53 -21.63
N LYS A 600 -3.74 12.58 -21.76
CA LYS A 600 -4.66 12.99 -20.69
C LYS A 600 -5.62 11.86 -20.33
N GLN A 601 -6.22 11.22 -21.32
CA GLN A 601 -7.18 10.15 -21.09
C GLN A 601 -6.51 8.88 -20.56
N LEU A 602 -5.25 8.63 -20.92
CA LEU A 602 -4.45 7.57 -20.30
C LEU A 602 -4.15 7.86 -18.83
N ASP A 603 -3.83 9.12 -18.47
CA ASP A 603 -3.68 9.52 -17.07
C ASP A 603 -5.01 9.36 -16.31
N ASP A 604 -6.13 9.74 -16.93
CA ASP A 604 -7.49 9.59 -16.37
C ASP A 604 -7.86 8.10 -16.13
N ILE A 605 -7.13 7.14 -16.71
CA ILE A 605 -7.29 5.69 -16.46
C ILE A 605 -6.23 5.16 -15.50
N TRP A 606 -4.95 5.50 -15.71
CA TRP A 606 -3.84 5.03 -14.89
C TRP A 606 -3.98 5.51 -13.45
N GLU A 607 -4.28 6.78 -13.21
CA GLU A 607 -4.34 7.32 -11.85
C GLU A 607 -5.39 6.60 -10.97
N PRO A 608 -6.65 6.35 -11.42
CA PRO A 608 -7.59 5.52 -10.66
C PRO A 608 -7.15 4.06 -10.50
N VAL A 609 -6.57 3.44 -11.52
CA VAL A 609 -6.07 2.05 -11.40
C VAL A 609 -4.96 1.97 -10.35
N LEU A 610 -4.00 2.90 -10.37
CA LEU A 610 -2.92 2.99 -9.37
C LEU A 610 -3.46 3.33 -7.97
N LEU A 611 -4.54 4.11 -7.89
CA LEU A 611 -5.23 4.40 -6.63
C LEU A 611 -5.86 3.13 -6.05
N CYS A 612 -6.54 2.32 -6.87
CA CYS A 612 -7.11 1.03 -6.43
C CYS A 612 -6.03 0.00 -6.06
N GLN A 613 -4.76 0.22 -6.42
CA GLN A 613 -3.61 -0.59 -5.98
C GLN A 613 -3.07 -0.23 -4.60
N PHE A 614 -3.71 0.71 -3.89
CA PHE A 614 -3.40 1.02 -2.49
C PHE A 614 -3.39 -0.25 -1.62
N HIS A 615 -2.51 -0.30 -0.63
CA HIS A 615 -2.23 -1.52 0.16
C HIS A 615 -3.43 -2.04 0.99
N ASP A 616 -4.51 -1.26 1.16
CA ASP A 616 -5.77 -1.79 1.71
C ASP A 616 -6.90 -2.03 0.69
N CYS A 617 -6.81 -1.41 -0.49
CA CYS A 617 -7.83 -1.55 -1.53
C CYS A 617 -7.65 -2.86 -2.28
N LEU A 618 -6.51 -3.02 -2.97
CA LEU A 618 -6.25 -4.20 -3.81
C LEU A 618 -6.13 -5.49 -3.00
N PRO A 619 -5.47 -5.50 -1.83
CA PRO A 619 -5.39 -6.68 -0.98
C PRO A 619 -6.75 -7.09 -0.41
N GLY A 620 -7.75 -6.21 -0.41
CA GLY A 620 -9.13 -6.54 -0.09
C GLY A 620 -9.46 -6.43 1.40
N SER A 621 -8.88 -5.42 2.06
CA SER A 621 -8.95 -5.17 3.50
C SER A 621 -9.78 -3.93 3.90
N SER A 622 -10.56 -3.36 2.99
CA SER A 622 -11.41 -2.20 3.21
C SER A 622 -12.91 -2.54 3.41
N ILE A 623 -13.70 -1.59 3.92
CA ILE A 623 -15.17 -1.72 4.04
C ILE A 623 -15.85 -1.78 2.67
N GLU A 624 -17.07 -2.31 2.62
CA GLU A 624 -17.90 -2.47 1.39
C GLU A 624 -17.96 -1.20 0.52
N MET A 625 -18.14 -0.03 1.16
CA MET A 625 -18.21 1.27 0.46
C MET A 625 -16.95 1.60 -0.38
N CYS A 626 -15.78 1.06 -0.01
CA CYS A 626 -14.56 1.27 -0.77
C CYS A 626 -14.54 0.45 -2.06
N TYR A 627 -15.17 -0.73 -2.07
CA TYR A 627 -15.29 -1.55 -3.27
C TYR A 627 -16.39 -1.05 -4.20
N ASP A 628 -17.47 -0.49 -3.66
CA ASP A 628 -18.44 0.27 -4.45
C ASP A 628 -17.77 1.43 -5.22
N ASP A 629 -16.78 2.09 -4.61
CA ASP A 629 -15.99 3.13 -5.26
C ASP A 629 -15.03 2.55 -6.31
N SER A 630 -14.27 1.49 -5.98
CA SER A 630 -13.34 0.87 -6.93
C SER A 630 -14.06 0.27 -8.15
N ASP A 631 -15.22 -0.35 -7.96
CA ASP A 631 -16.00 -0.94 -9.06
C ASP A 631 -16.45 0.14 -10.07
N LYS A 632 -16.86 1.31 -9.58
CA LYS A 632 -17.17 2.46 -10.45
C LYS A 632 -15.94 2.95 -11.19
N MET A 633 -14.81 3.10 -10.49
CA MET A 633 -13.54 3.53 -11.11
C MET A 633 -13.09 2.57 -12.21
N TYR A 634 -13.15 1.25 -11.98
CA TYR A 634 -12.83 0.27 -13.02
C TYR A 634 -13.81 0.30 -14.18
N ALA A 635 -15.12 0.44 -13.92
CA ALA A 635 -16.12 0.54 -14.99
C ALA A 635 -15.85 1.73 -15.91
N GLU A 636 -15.55 2.90 -15.34
CA GLU A 636 -15.19 4.12 -16.09
C GLU A 636 -13.87 3.97 -16.85
N ALA A 637 -12.86 3.37 -16.20
CA ALA A 637 -11.57 3.03 -16.81
C ALA A 637 -11.75 2.12 -18.04
N PHE A 638 -12.51 1.03 -17.91
CA PHE A 638 -12.76 0.10 -19.01
C PHE A 638 -13.57 0.72 -20.15
N ALA A 639 -14.57 1.55 -19.83
CA ALA A 639 -15.35 2.26 -20.85
C ALA A 639 -14.47 3.22 -21.67
N THR A 640 -13.62 4.00 -20.98
CA THR A 640 -12.69 4.93 -21.62
C THR A 640 -11.64 4.19 -22.43
N ALA A 641 -11.03 3.14 -21.87
CA ALA A 641 -10.02 2.34 -22.56
C ALA A 641 -10.58 1.65 -23.81
N LYS A 642 -11.82 1.11 -23.75
CA LYS A 642 -12.49 0.51 -24.91
C LYS A 642 -12.65 1.53 -26.04
N LYS A 643 -13.12 2.74 -25.74
CA LYS A 643 -13.27 3.82 -26.72
C LYS A 643 -11.92 4.19 -27.36
N LEU A 644 -10.89 4.43 -26.56
CA LEU A 644 -9.56 4.79 -27.08
C LEU A 644 -8.93 3.66 -27.90
N LYS A 645 -9.15 2.40 -27.50
CA LYS A 645 -8.69 1.23 -28.27
C LYS A 645 -9.37 1.19 -29.64
N GLN A 646 -10.69 1.42 -29.70
CA GLN A 646 -11.43 1.51 -30.96
C GLN A 646 -10.96 2.67 -31.84
N GLU A 647 -10.68 3.84 -31.27
CA GLU A 647 -10.14 5.00 -32.01
C GLU A 647 -8.75 4.70 -32.59
N ALA A 648 -7.84 4.14 -31.80
CA ALA A 648 -6.51 3.75 -32.27
C ALA A 648 -6.60 2.67 -33.36
N LEU A 649 -7.45 1.66 -33.17
CA LEU A 649 -7.70 0.62 -34.17
C LEU A 649 -8.29 1.21 -35.47
N ALA A 650 -9.23 2.15 -35.40
CA ALA A 650 -9.79 2.81 -36.57
C ALA A 650 -8.72 3.56 -37.37
N VAL A 651 -7.83 4.30 -36.71
CA VAL A 651 -6.68 4.96 -37.36
C VAL A 651 -5.75 3.93 -38.01
N LEU A 652 -5.50 2.82 -37.31
CA LEU A 652 -4.73 1.69 -37.84
C LEU A 652 -5.44 0.94 -38.98
N GLY A 653 -6.67 1.30 -39.35
CA GLY A 653 -7.38 0.75 -40.51
C GLY A 653 -8.29 -0.42 -40.17
N PHE A 654 -8.61 -0.62 -38.89
CA PHE A 654 -9.60 -1.58 -38.43
C PHE A 654 -10.92 -0.83 -38.20
N ALA A 655 -11.82 -0.85 -39.18
CA ALA A 655 -13.18 -0.31 -39.04
C ALA A 655 -14.21 -1.45 -39.00
N GLU A 656 -15.25 -1.30 -38.18
CA GLU A 656 -16.43 -2.17 -38.20
C GLU A 656 -17.18 -1.95 -39.53
N GLY A 657 -16.97 -2.85 -40.50
CA GLY A 657 -17.77 -2.91 -41.72
C GLY A 657 -19.02 -3.76 -41.52
N ASN A 658 -20.11 -3.46 -42.24
CA ASN A 658 -21.28 -4.34 -42.36
C ASN A 658 -21.28 -5.07 -43.72
N ASP A 659 -20.10 -5.31 -44.30
CA ASP A 659 -19.99 -5.87 -45.64
C ASP A 659 -19.89 -7.40 -45.62
N SER A 660 -20.57 -8.04 -46.56
CA SER A 660 -20.67 -9.50 -46.73
C SER A 660 -19.35 -10.20 -47.11
N ASN A 661 -18.27 -9.43 -47.33
CA ASN A 661 -16.96 -9.89 -47.81
C ASN A 661 -15.84 -9.82 -46.74
N GLN A 662 -16.20 -9.78 -45.46
CA GLN A 662 -15.26 -9.65 -44.35
C GLN A 662 -14.34 -10.86 -44.17
N LYS A 663 -13.03 -10.59 -44.08
CA LYS A 663 -12.06 -11.58 -43.60
C LYS A 663 -11.99 -11.51 -42.08
N LEU A 664 -11.96 -12.67 -41.42
CA LEU A 664 -11.68 -12.75 -39.99
C LEU A 664 -10.18 -12.51 -39.78
N ILE A 665 -9.87 -11.57 -38.91
CA ILE A 665 -8.50 -11.27 -38.49
C ILE A 665 -8.45 -11.15 -36.98
N ALA A 666 -7.27 -11.25 -36.38
CA ALA A 666 -7.04 -10.95 -34.98
C ALA A 666 -5.86 -9.98 -34.85
N VAL A 667 -5.80 -9.26 -33.73
CA VAL A 667 -4.66 -8.38 -33.43
C VAL A 667 -3.86 -9.01 -32.29
N ASN A 668 -2.62 -9.38 -32.58
CA ASN A 668 -1.68 -9.87 -31.58
C ASN A 668 -0.78 -8.72 -31.09
N THR A 669 -0.95 -8.32 -29.85
CA THR A 669 -0.15 -7.26 -29.19
C THR A 669 1.06 -7.78 -28.44
N LEU A 670 1.26 -9.10 -28.36
CA LEU A 670 2.42 -9.70 -27.70
C LEU A 670 3.60 -9.85 -28.67
N PRO A 671 4.86 -9.70 -28.19
CA PRO A 671 6.06 -9.64 -29.03
C PRO A 671 6.55 -11.03 -29.48
N TRP A 672 5.66 -12.00 -29.69
CA TRP A 672 5.99 -13.35 -30.14
C TRP A 672 4.87 -13.97 -30.96
N ASP A 673 5.23 -15.03 -31.67
CA ASP A 673 4.30 -15.84 -32.44
C ASP A 673 3.32 -16.56 -31.53
N ARG A 674 2.04 -16.51 -31.90
CA ARG A 674 0.95 -17.19 -31.22
C ARG A 674 0.23 -18.10 -32.18
N THR A 675 -0.24 -19.22 -31.65
CA THR A 675 -1.15 -20.13 -32.36
C THR A 675 -2.25 -20.52 -31.39
N GLU A 676 -3.47 -20.02 -31.61
CA GLU A 676 -4.59 -20.19 -30.70
C GLU A 676 -5.88 -20.50 -31.47
N ILE A 677 -6.68 -21.40 -30.92
CA ILE A 677 -8.05 -21.59 -31.37
C ILE A 677 -8.92 -20.63 -30.57
N VAL A 678 -9.53 -19.67 -31.27
CA VAL A 678 -10.36 -18.63 -30.67
C VAL A 678 -11.81 -18.83 -31.09
N ARG A 679 -12.72 -18.52 -30.18
CA ARG A 679 -14.15 -18.50 -30.49
C ARG A 679 -14.47 -17.22 -31.26
N VAL A 680 -15.17 -17.37 -32.37
CA VAL A 680 -15.62 -16.26 -33.20
C VAL A 680 -16.94 -15.73 -32.64
N ASP A 681 -17.00 -14.43 -32.38
CA ASP A 681 -18.23 -13.79 -31.92
C ASP A 681 -19.28 -13.77 -33.04
N GLN A 682 -20.33 -14.56 -32.83
CA GLN A 682 -21.41 -14.72 -33.80
C GLN A 682 -22.30 -13.49 -33.91
N ALA A 683 -22.30 -12.59 -32.91
CA ALA A 683 -23.07 -11.35 -32.95
C ALA A 683 -22.49 -10.34 -33.94
N THR A 684 -21.18 -10.42 -34.19
CA THR A 684 -20.42 -9.48 -35.02
C THR A 684 -19.89 -10.10 -36.31
N SER A 685 -20.18 -11.38 -36.56
CA SER A 685 -19.71 -12.13 -37.73
C SER A 685 -20.83 -12.38 -38.75
N ALA A 686 -20.45 -12.63 -40.00
CA ALA A 686 -21.41 -12.95 -41.07
C ALA A 686 -22.20 -14.24 -40.77
N PRO A 687 -23.46 -14.35 -41.26
CA PRO A 687 -24.25 -15.58 -41.12
C PRO A 687 -23.50 -16.81 -41.67
N ASN A 688 -23.50 -17.92 -40.93
CA ASN A 688 -22.77 -19.18 -41.23
C ASN A 688 -21.24 -19.14 -41.05
N THR A 689 -20.70 -18.14 -40.35
CA THR A 689 -19.30 -18.16 -39.95
C THR A 689 -19.04 -19.31 -38.95
N PRO A 690 -18.03 -20.16 -39.15
CA PRO A 690 -17.68 -21.20 -38.18
C PRO A 690 -17.49 -20.66 -36.76
N GLU A 691 -17.85 -21.46 -35.76
CA GLU A 691 -17.80 -21.04 -34.35
C GLU A 691 -16.37 -20.77 -33.86
N TYR A 692 -15.38 -21.42 -34.48
CA TYR A 692 -13.97 -21.30 -34.12
C TYR A 692 -13.13 -20.89 -35.32
N ALA A 693 -12.06 -20.15 -35.02
CA ALA A 693 -11.01 -19.84 -35.98
C ALA A 693 -9.64 -20.20 -35.39
N LEU A 694 -8.73 -20.68 -36.24
CA LEU A 694 -7.32 -20.81 -35.91
C LEU A 694 -6.64 -19.50 -36.21
N VAL A 695 -6.09 -18.86 -35.18
CA VAL A 695 -5.27 -17.67 -35.33
C VAL A 695 -3.82 -18.08 -35.19
N ARG A 696 -3.03 -17.84 -36.24
CA ARG A 696 -1.60 -18.15 -36.27
C ARG A 696 -0.79 -17.01 -36.85
N GLY A 697 0.10 -16.42 -36.07
CA GLY A 697 1.00 -15.39 -36.57
C GLY A 697 1.77 -14.66 -35.48
N SER A 698 2.64 -13.76 -35.94
CA SER A 698 3.49 -12.92 -35.10
C SER A 698 2.71 -11.77 -34.47
N THR A 699 3.41 -10.84 -33.82
CA THR A 699 2.87 -9.53 -33.42
C THR A 699 2.27 -8.82 -34.64
N GLY A 700 1.07 -8.26 -34.48
CA GLY A 700 0.38 -7.50 -35.53
C GLY A 700 -0.94 -8.09 -35.98
N VAL A 701 -1.25 -7.89 -37.27
CA VAL A 701 -2.46 -8.43 -37.87
C VAL A 701 -2.24 -9.89 -38.18
N VAL A 702 -3.09 -10.74 -37.64
CA VAL A 702 -3.00 -12.17 -37.80
C VAL A 702 -4.23 -12.67 -38.52
N SER A 703 -4.05 -13.47 -39.57
CA SER A 703 -5.16 -14.14 -40.22
C SER A 703 -5.85 -15.09 -39.24
N ALA A 704 -7.18 -14.99 -39.14
CA ALA A 704 -7.99 -15.96 -38.44
C ALA A 704 -8.63 -16.87 -39.48
N GLU A 705 -8.15 -18.11 -39.58
CA GLU A 705 -8.68 -19.09 -40.51
C GLU A 705 -9.94 -19.74 -39.90
N PRO A 706 -11.13 -19.55 -40.49
CA PRO A 706 -12.34 -20.21 -40.00
C PRO A 706 -12.18 -21.72 -40.08
N LEU A 707 -12.42 -22.40 -38.96
CA LEU A 707 -12.22 -23.84 -38.87
C LEU A 707 -13.51 -24.58 -39.23
N THR A 708 -13.53 -25.21 -40.41
CA THR A 708 -14.67 -26.01 -40.89
C THR A 708 -14.63 -27.44 -40.36
N SER A 709 -15.80 -28.04 -40.14
CA SER A 709 -15.98 -29.38 -39.56
C SER A 709 -15.34 -30.56 -40.32
N SER A 710 -14.80 -30.35 -41.51
CA SER A 710 -14.21 -31.38 -42.37
C SER A 710 -12.73 -31.68 -42.10
N GLN A 711 -12.07 -31.00 -41.17
CA GLN A 711 -10.69 -31.31 -40.79
C GLN A 711 -10.66 -32.50 -39.81
N ASN A 712 -10.03 -33.62 -40.21
CA ASN A 712 -9.79 -34.76 -39.32
C ASN A 712 -8.79 -34.36 -38.24
N THR A 713 -9.30 -34.03 -37.05
CA THR A 713 -8.48 -33.79 -35.86
C THR A 713 -8.37 -35.04 -35.01
N SER A 714 -7.27 -35.22 -34.29
CA SER A 714 -7.15 -36.26 -33.24
C SER A 714 -7.96 -35.95 -31.98
N LEU A 715 -8.56 -34.74 -31.93
CA LEU A 715 -9.38 -34.28 -30.83
C LEU A 715 -10.62 -35.14 -30.67
N SER A 716 -10.84 -35.68 -29.47
CA SER A 716 -12.02 -36.47 -29.16
C SER A 716 -12.40 -36.38 -27.70
N VAL A 717 -13.69 -36.54 -27.43
CA VAL A 717 -14.24 -36.79 -26.11
C VAL A 717 -15.18 -37.99 -26.17
N LYS A 718 -15.00 -38.95 -25.27
CA LYS A 718 -15.87 -40.13 -25.16
C LYS A 718 -15.97 -40.62 -23.72
N GLU A 719 -17.11 -41.17 -23.38
CA GLU A 719 -17.27 -41.94 -22.15
C GLU A 719 -16.64 -43.32 -22.38
N VAL A 720 -15.57 -43.63 -21.64
CA VAL A 720 -14.82 -44.90 -21.78
C VAL A 720 -15.28 -45.96 -20.79
N GLU A 721 -15.79 -45.52 -19.64
CA GLU A 721 -16.42 -46.30 -18.59
C GLU A 721 -17.56 -45.45 -18.02
N ALA A 722 -18.54 -46.05 -17.34
CA ALA A 722 -19.68 -45.31 -16.81
C ALA A 722 -19.21 -44.16 -15.88
N GLY A 723 -19.47 -42.91 -16.27
CA GLY A 723 -19.05 -41.70 -15.56
C GLY A 723 -17.58 -41.31 -15.74
N VAL A 724 -16.82 -41.99 -16.60
CA VAL A 724 -15.41 -41.70 -16.90
C VAL A 724 -15.28 -41.20 -18.35
N PHE A 725 -14.91 -39.94 -18.50
CA PHE A 725 -14.78 -39.28 -19.79
C PHE A 725 -13.31 -39.14 -20.15
N GLN A 726 -12.91 -39.66 -21.31
CA GLN A 726 -11.59 -39.45 -21.87
C GLN A 726 -11.65 -38.30 -22.87
N LEU A 727 -10.87 -37.25 -22.63
CA LEU A 727 -10.57 -36.20 -23.61
C LEU A 727 -9.16 -36.45 -24.14
N GLN A 728 -8.96 -36.26 -25.43
CA GLN A 728 -7.68 -36.55 -26.06
C GLN A 728 -7.42 -35.60 -27.22
N ASN A 729 -6.19 -35.08 -27.35
CA ASN A 729 -5.66 -34.44 -28.55
C ASN A 729 -4.29 -35.05 -28.91
N ASP A 730 -3.52 -34.40 -29.78
CA ASP A 730 -2.18 -34.88 -30.17
C ASP A 730 -1.18 -34.91 -29.01
N ALA A 731 -1.32 -33.99 -28.06
CA ALA A 731 -0.37 -33.76 -26.98
C ALA A 731 -0.74 -34.49 -25.68
N LEU A 732 -2.04 -34.51 -25.35
CA LEU A 732 -2.54 -34.89 -24.04
C LEU A 732 -3.66 -35.93 -24.16
N THR A 733 -3.70 -36.84 -23.20
CA THR A 733 -4.86 -37.70 -22.95
C THR A 733 -5.23 -37.55 -21.49
N LEU A 734 -6.45 -37.12 -21.18
CA LEU A 734 -6.92 -37.01 -19.81
C LEU A 734 -8.20 -37.80 -19.58
N ARG A 735 -8.31 -38.39 -18.38
CA ARG A 735 -9.52 -39.05 -17.89
C ARG A 735 -10.13 -38.20 -16.79
N VAL A 736 -11.42 -37.90 -16.95
CA VAL A 736 -12.20 -37.10 -16.00
C VAL A 736 -13.30 -37.96 -15.39
N THR A 737 -13.37 -37.97 -14.07
CA THR A 737 -14.41 -38.65 -13.30
C THR A 737 -14.96 -37.68 -12.26
N ASN A 738 -16.27 -37.41 -12.29
CA ASN A 738 -16.95 -36.47 -11.40
C ASN A 738 -16.19 -35.13 -11.26
N GLY A 739 -15.79 -34.55 -12.38
CA GLY A 739 -15.13 -33.25 -12.46
C GLY A 739 -13.65 -33.24 -12.04
N THR A 740 -13.12 -34.37 -11.59
CA THR A 740 -11.70 -34.51 -11.23
C THR A 740 -10.92 -35.20 -12.34
N ILE A 741 -9.68 -34.79 -12.54
CA ILE A 741 -8.75 -35.40 -13.50
C ILE A 741 -8.03 -36.54 -12.78
N THR A 742 -8.33 -37.78 -13.17
CA THR A 742 -7.78 -39.00 -12.56
C THR A 742 -6.53 -39.52 -13.27
N SER A 743 -6.30 -39.09 -14.51
CA SER A 743 -5.10 -39.35 -15.30
C SER A 743 -4.94 -38.20 -16.30
N LEU A 744 -3.70 -37.75 -16.49
CA LEU A 744 -3.27 -36.78 -17.50
C LEU A 744 -1.94 -37.27 -18.07
N VAL A 745 -1.99 -37.89 -19.24
CA VAL A 745 -0.81 -38.41 -19.94
C VAL A 745 -0.34 -37.38 -20.96
N ASP A 746 0.90 -36.91 -20.82
CA ASP A 746 1.62 -36.26 -21.91
C ASP A 746 2.09 -37.34 -22.90
N ARG A 747 1.50 -37.30 -24.09
CA ARG A 747 1.72 -38.27 -25.16
C ARG A 747 3.06 -38.06 -25.86
N ARG A 748 3.64 -36.87 -25.80
CA ARG A 748 4.95 -36.55 -26.39
C ARG A 748 6.07 -37.09 -25.51
N ALA A 749 5.94 -36.90 -24.19
CA ALA A 749 6.89 -37.42 -23.21
C ALA A 749 6.61 -38.89 -22.81
N ASN A 750 5.43 -39.42 -23.17
CA ASN A 750 4.92 -40.71 -22.70
C ASN A 750 4.97 -40.82 -21.16
N ARG A 751 4.51 -39.76 -20.48
CA ARG A 751 4.60 -39.59 -19.02
C ARG A 751 3.22 -39.31 -18.44
N GLU A 752 2.88 -40.00 -17.35
CA GLU A 752 1.71 -39.70 -16.53
C GLU A 752 2.05 -38.51 -15.61
N VAL A 753 1.16 -37.52 -15.57
CA VAL A 753 1.34 -36.29 -14.79
C VAL A 753 0.68 -36.41 -13.43
N ILE A 754 -0.40 -37.19 -13.30
CA ILE A 754 -1.13 -37.35 -12.04
C ILE A 754 -0.68 -38.64 -11.34
N PRO A 755 -0.19 -38.59 -10.09
CA PRO A 755 0.24 -39.79 -9.38
C PRO A 755 -0.91 -40.80 -9.23
N ALA A 756 -0.56 -42.09 -9.27
CA ALA A 756 -1.55 -43.18 -9.19
C ALA A 756 -2.48 -43.04 -7.97
N GLY A 757 -3.80 -43.11 -8.22
CA GLY A 757 -4.83 -43.01 -7.18
C GLY A 757 -5.09 -41.59 -6.65
N LYS A 758 -4.42 -40.57 -7.19
CA LYS A 758 -4.67 -39.16 -6.87
C LYS A 758 -5.62 -38.51 -7.89
N LYS A 759 -6.09 -37.31 -7.55
CA LYS A 759 -7.08 -36.55 -8.33
C LYS A 759 -6.64 -35.10 -8.45
N ALA A 760 -6.44 -34.63 -9.68
CA ALA A 760 -6.25 -33.21 -9.98
C ALA A 760 -7.59 -32.52 -10.27
N ASN A 761 -7.59 -31.19 -10.19
CA ASN A 761 -8.81 -30.38 -10.22
C ASN A 761 -9.81 -30.78 -9.11
N GLN A 762 -9.31 -31.20 -7.95
CA GLN A 762 -10.14 -31.53 -6.79
C GLN A 762 -10.44 -30.26 -6.00
N PHE A 763 -11.71 -29.89 -5.93
CA PHE A 763 -12.14 -28.78 -5.07
C PHE A 763 -12.16 -29.21 -3.61
N VAL A 764 -11.62 -28.35 -2.75
CA VAL A 764 -11.58 -28.53 -1.31
C VAL A 764 -12.06 -27.26 -0.63
N ILE A 765 -12.74 -27.45 0.50
CA ILE A 765 -13.20 -26.35 1.35
C ILE A 765 -12.56 -26.46 2.74
N PHE A 766 -12.17 -25.32 3.28
CA PHE A 766 -11.60 -25.19 4.63
C PHE A 766 -12.48 -24.24 5.45
N ASP A 767 -12.48 -24.43 6.77
CA ASP A 767 -12.96 -23.44 7.72
C ASP A 767 -11.95 -22.29 7.80
N ASP A 768 -12.43 -21.06 7.62
CA ASP A 768 -11.63 -19.85 7.54
C ASP A 768 -11.98 -18.91 8.67
N LYS A 769 -11.38 -19.17 9.83
CA LYS A 769 -11.63 -18.45 11.09
C LYS A 769 -10.28 -18.02 11.67
N PRO A 770 -9.67 -16.95 11.13
CA PRO A 770 -8.38 -16.48 11.61
C PRO A 770 -8.49 -15.90 13.04
N LEU A 771 -7.33 -15.65 13.67
CA LEU A 771 -7.27 -15.25 15.08
C LEU A 771 -7.73 -13.81 15.32
N TYR A 772 -7.34 -12.87 14.45
CA TYR A 772 -7.52 -11.44 14.66
C TYR A 772 -8.28 -10.77 13.51
N TRP A 773 -7.74 -10.80 12.29
CA TRP A 773 -8.25 -9.99 11.18
C TRP A 773 -8.84 -10.86 10.06
N GLN A 774 -10.17 -10.87 9.92
CA GLN A 774 -10.87 -11.83 9.04
C GLN A 774 -10.49 -11.73 7.56
N ALA A 775 -10.57 -10.55 6.95
CA ALA A 775 -10.22 -10.39 5.53
C ALA A 775 -8.70 -10.48 5.28
N TRP A 776 -7.88 -10.13 6.28
CA TRP A 776 -6.43 -10.11 6.13
C TRP A 776 -5.81 -11.49 6.30
N ASP A 777 -6.14 -12.20 7.37
CA ASP A 777 -5.40 -13.38 7.79
C ASP A 777 -5.99 -14.67 7.25
N VAL A 778 -5.11 -15.61 6.91
CA VAL A 778 -5.41 -17.03 6.97
C VAL A 778 -4.38 -17.65 7.92
N GLU A 779 -4.83 -18.53 8.79
CA GLU A 779 -3.98 -19.17 9.80
C GLU A 779 -3.61 -20.59 9.39
N VAL A 780 -2.42 -21.05 9.79
CA VAL A 780 -1.90 -22.37 9.38
C VAL A 780 -2.86 -23.52 9.71
N TYR A 781 -3.55 -23.46 10.85
CA TYR A 781 -4.49 -24.50 11.30
C TYR A 781 -5.75 -24.62 10.41
N HIS A 782 -6.02 -23.67 9.51
CA HIS A 782 -7.13 -23.82 8.56
C HIS A 782 -6.99 -25.12 7.74
N LEU A 783 -5.75 -25.54 7.48
CA LEU A 783 -5.42 -26.75 6.73
C LEU A 783 -5.97 -28.03 7.37
N ASP A 784 -6.13 -28.06 8.70
CA ASP A 784 -6.63 -29.22 9.45
C ASP A 784 -8.13 -29.45 9.23
N SER A 785 -8.85 -28.43 8.76
CA SER A 785 -10.29 -28.47 8.49
C SER A 785 -10.64 -28.92 7.06
N ARG A 786 -9.64 -29.36 6.27
CA ARG A 786 -9.78 -29.73 4.86
C ARG A 786 -10.93 -30.72 4.64
N LYS A 787 -11.84 -30.37 3.73
CA LYS A 787 -12.90 -31.27 3.25
C LYS A 787 -12.93 -31.28 1.73
N GLU A 788 -12.92 -32.47 1.14
CA GLU A 788 -13.13 -32.64 -0.30
C GLU A 788 -14.59 -32.41 -0.64
N LEU A 789 -14.84 -31.62 -1.68
CA LEU A 789 -16.17 -31.42 -2.21
C LEU A 789 -16.51 -32.56 -3.18
N THR A 790 -17.72 -33.09 -3.05
CA THR A 790 -18.24 -34.14 -3.93
C THR A 790 -18.96 -33.52 -5.10
N SER A 791 -18.50 -33.81 -6.31
CA SER A 791 -19.13 -33.34 -7.54
C SER A 791 -20.28 -34.23 -7.98
N GLY A 792 -21.22 -33.64 -8.72
CA GLY A 792 -22.24 -34.37 -9.46
C GLY A 792 -21.66 -35.13 -10.66
N PRO A 793 -22.52 -35.79 -11.46
CA PRO A 793 -22.09 -36.51 -12.65
C PRO A 793 -21.54 -35.55 -13.71
N THR A 794 -20.38 -35.90 -14.27
CA THR A 794 -19.79 -35.20 -15.42
C THR A 794 -20.59 -35.50 -16.68
N LYS A 795 -20.69 -34.51 -17.57
CA LYS A 795 -21.34 -34.65 -18.89
C LYS A 795 -20.49 -34.00 -19.96
N ILE A 796 -20.59 -34.49 -21.19
CA ILE A 796 -20.00 -33.83 -22.35
C ILE A 796 -20.74 -32.50 -22.56
N ALA A 797 -20.01 -31.39 -22.51
CA ALA A 797 -20.53 -30.05 -22.76
C ALA A 797 -20.35 -29.64 -24.22
N GLU A 798 -19.23 -30.06 -24.82
CA GLU A 798 -18.89 -29.76 -26.20
C GLU A 798 -18.17 -30.97 -26.81
N ASN A 799 -18.59 -31.36 -28.00
CA ASN A 799 -17.94 -32.41 -28.81
C ASN A 799 -17.74 -31.90 -30.24
N GLY A 800 -16.94 -30.86 -30.36
CA GLY A 800 -16.60 -30.25 -31.65
C GLY A 800 -15.26 -30.76 -32.18
N PRO A 801 -14.99 -30.59 -33.49
CA PRO A 801 -13.70 -30.95 -34.08
C PRO A 801 -12.54 -30.07 -33.58
N HIS A 802 -12.81 -28.87 -33.07
CA HIS A 802 -11.76 -27.93 -32.65
C HIS A 802 -11.64 -27.70 -31.15
N ARG A 803 -12.70 -28.04 -30.42
CA ARG A 803 -12.75 -27.99 -28.97
C ARG A 803 -13.68 -29.08 -28.45
N VAL A 804 -13.22 -29.77 -27.42
CA VAL A 804 -14.01 -30.72 -26.66
C VAL A 804 -13.99 -30.30 -25.21
N SER A 805 -15.11 -30.48 -24.53
CA SER A 805 -15.20 -30.16 -23.13
C SER A 805 -16.18 -31.03 -22.38
N VAL A 806 -15.91 -31.19 -21.10
CA VAL A 806 -16.82 -31.80 -20.14
C VAL A 806 -17.17 -30.78 -19.07
N VAL A 807 -18.42 -30.81 -18.62
CA VAL A 807 -18.93 -29.94 -17.56
C VAL A 807 -19.32 -30.78 -16.36
N THR A 808 -19.01 -30.26 -15.19
CA THR A 808 -19.43 -30.85 -13.92
C THR A 808 -19.90 -29.74 -12.99
N GLU A 809 -21.03 -29.97 -12.33
CA GLU A 809 -21.49 -29.13 -11.24
C GLU A 809 -21.14 -29.78 -9.91
N THR A 810 -20.47 -29.03 -9.05
CA THR A 810 -20.10 -29.42 -7.69
C THR A 810 -20.90 -28.57 -6.72
N LYS A 811 -21.76 -29.22 -5.94
CA LYS A 811 -22.48 -28.56 -4.86
C LYS A 811 -21.51 -28.28 -3.72
N ILE A 812 -21.37 -27.02 -3.33
CA ILE A 812 -20.50 -26.60 -2.21
C ILE A 812 -21.31 -26.67 -0.92
N SER A 813 -22.52 -26.11 -0.94
CA SER A 813 -23.50 -26.14 0.15
C SER A 813 -24.92 -26.05 -0.43
N ASP A 814 -25.94 -25.87 0.42
CA ASP A 814 -27.30 -25.59 -0.05
C ASP A 814 -27.46 -24.22 -0.74
N ALA A 815 -26.53 -23.30 -0.50
CA ALA A 815 -26.57 -21.93 -1.02
C ALA A 815 -25.48 -21.63 -2.07
N SER A 816 -24.49 -22.51 -2.21
CA SER A 816 -23.31 -22.29 -3.07
C SER A 816 -23.03 -23.48 -3.98
N TRP A 817 -22.58 -23.20 -5.20
CA TRP A 817 -22.20 -24.20 -6.19
C TRP A 817 -21.07 -23.69 -7.09
N ILE A 818 -20.34 -24.63 -7.69
CA ILE A 818 -19.34 -24.34 -8.72
C ILE A 818 -19.58 -25.24 -9.93
N LYS A 819 -19.72 -24.61 -11.10
CA LYS A 819 -19.85 -25.29 -12.39
C LYS A 819 -18.54 -25.15 -13.13
N THR A 820 -17.85 -26.27 -13.34
CA THR A 820 -16.52 -26.30 -13.97
C THR A 820 -16.61 -26.94 -15.34
N THR A 821 -16.11 -26.23 -16.35
CA THR A 821 -15.93 -26.74 -17.71
C THR A 821 -14.46 -26.99 -17.94
N ILE A 822 -14.09 -28.26 -18.14
CA ILE A 822 -12.74 -28.70 -18.47
C ILE A 822 -12.67 -28.86 -20.00
N SER A 823 -11.78 -28.12 -20.66
CA SER A 823 -11.69 -28.12 -22.12
C SER A 823 -10.29 -28.43 -22.65
N LEU A 824 -10.28 -29.07 -23.82
CA LEU A 824 -9.09 -29.36 -24.62
C LEU A 824 -9.35 -28.93 -26.07
N THR A 825 -8.34 -28.41 -26.76
CA THR A 825 -8.43 -27.92 -28.14
C THR A 825 -7.56 -28.74 -29.09
N SER A 826 -7.85 -28.67 -30.39
CA SER A 826 -7.28 -29.57 -31.42
C SER A 826 -5.89 -29.20 -31.94
N ASN A 827 -4.99 -28.70 -31.08
CA ASN A 827 -3.59 -28.24 -31.33
C ASN A 827 -3.48 -26.70 -31.51
N PRO A 828 -2.42 -26.03 -31.00
CA PRO A 828 -1.29 -26.50 -30.21
C PRO A 828 -1.30 -26.00 -28.76
N SER A 829 -2.43 -26.12 -28.06
CA SER A 829 -2.47 -25.86 -26.63
C SER A 829 -2.03 -27.10 -25.85
N ASP A 830 -0.93 -26.96 -25.11
CA ASP A 830 -0.50 -27.91 -24.06
C ASP A 830 -1.29 -27.69 -22.75
N LEU A 831 -2.37 -26.92 -22.81
CA LEU A 831 -3.20 -26.54 -21.68
C LEU A 831 -4.44 -27.42 -21.59
N VAL A 832 -4.70 -27.92 -20.39
CA VAL A 832 -6.05 -28.29 -19.98
C VAL A 832 -6.64 -27.09 -19.25
N GLU A 833 -7.65 -26.47 -19.85
CA GLU A 833 -8.27 -25.25 -19.31
C GLU A 833 -9.50 -25.57 -18.48
N MET A 834 -9.59 -24.94 -17.31
CA MET A 834 -10.73 -24.97 -16.41
C MET A 834 -11.38 -23.59 -16.39
N ASN A 835 -12.65 -23.54 -16.77
CA ASN A 835 -13.49 -22.34 -16.66
C ASN A 835 -14.61 -22.61 -15.65
N CYS A 836 -14.64 -21.83 -14.59
CA CYS A 836 -15.57 -22.01 -13.47
C CYS A 836 -16.55 -20.83 -13.38
N GLU A 837 -17.84 -21.13 -13.32
CA GLU A 837 -18.88 -20.23 -12.81
C GLU A 837 -19.19 -20.64 -11.37
N VAL A 838 -19.18 -19.70 -10.44
CA VAL A 838 -19.39 -19.96 -9.01
C VAL A 838 -20.50 -19.05 -8.50
N GLU A 839 -21.51 -19.62 -7.84
CA GLU A 839 -22.36 -18.88 -6.91
C GLU A 839 -21.80 -19.12 -5.50
N TRP A 840 -21.35 -18.05 -4.86
CA TRP A 840 -20.66 -18.10 -3.57
C TRP A 840 -21.45 -17.33 -2.51
N ARG A 841 -21.98 -18.08 -1.53
CA ARG A 841 -22.76 -17.57 -0.40
C ARG A 841 -22.31 -18.15 0.94
N GLU A 842 -21.07 -18.63 0.98
CA GLU A 842 -20.51 -19.24 2.19
C GLU A 842 -20.22 -18.18 3.27
N ASN A 843 -19.94 -18.68 4.47
CA ASN A 843 -19.58 -17.86 5.61
C ASN A 843 -18.34 -18.44 6.30
N MET A 844 -17.25 -17.67 6.36
CA MET A 844 -15.98 -18.08 6.97
C MET A 844 -15.50 -19.42 6.38
N LYS A 845 -15.44 -19.47 5.06
CA LYS A 845 -14.94 -20.60 4.27
C LYS A 845 -13.87 -20.17 3.28
N PHE A 846 -12.98 -21.09 2.98
CA PHE A 846 -11.94 -20.92 1.97
C PHE A 846 -12.06 -22.06 0.94
N LEU A 847 -12.42 -21.71 -0.30
CA LEU A 847 -12.43 -22.62 -1.44
C LEU A 847 -11.05 -22.63 -2.12
N LYS A 848 -10.47 -23.82 -2.29
CA LYS A 848 -9.24 -24.03 -3.07
C LYS A 848 -9.41 -25.19 -4.06
N VAL A 849 -8.50 -25.28 -5.02
CA VAL A 849 -8.41 -26.41 -5.97
C VAL A 849 -7.02 -27.02 -5.93
N GLU A 850 -6.95 -28.35 -5.95
CA GLU A 850 -5.74 -29.14 -5.75
C GLU A 850 -5.33 -29.93 -7.01
N PHE A 851 -4.01 -29.94 -7.27
CA PHE A 851 -3.33 -30.64 -8.36
C PHE A 851 -2.12 -31.40 -7.80
N PRO A 852 -2.30 -32.64 -7.34
CA PRO A 852 -1.18 -33.53 -7.09
C PRO A 852 -0.52 -33.88 -8.43
N VAL A 853 0.79 -33.65 -8.54
CA VAL A 853 1.59 -33.92 -9.75
C VAL A 853 2.69 -34.94 -9.46
N ASP A 854 3.11 -35.71 -10.47
CA ASP A 854 4.19 -36.69 -10.34
C ASP A 854 5.56 -36.03 -10.59
N ILE A 855 5.85 -35.01 -9.77
CA ILE A 855 7.07 -34.21 -9.78
C ILE A 855 7.59 -34.08 -8.36
N THR A 856 8.89 -34.30 -8.16
CA THR A 856 9.56 -34.14 -6.87
C THR A 856 10.64 -33.08 -6.96
N ASN A 857 10.44 -31.97 -6.25
CA ASN A 857 11.45 -30.93 -6.05
C ASN A 857 11.28 -30.31 -4.66
N THR A 858 12.38 -29.87 -4.04
CA THR A 858 12.39 -29.16 -2.75
C THR A 858 11.96 -27.69 -2.87
N GLU A 859 11.87 -27.16 -4.09
CA GLU A 859 11.45 -25.80 -4.37
C GLU A 859 10.43 -25.76 -5.52
N ALA A 860 9.50 -24.81 -5.44
CA ALA A 860 8.59 -24.44 -6.52
C ALA A 860 8.87 -23.00 -6.97
N SER A 861 8.72 -22.74 -8.26
CA SER A 861 8.96 -21.43 -8.88
C SER A 861 7.66 -20.68 -9.08
N TYR A 862 7.60 -19.42 -8.66
CA TYR A 862 6.42 -18.57 -8.78
C TYR A 862 6.74 -17.33 -9.58
N GLU A 863 5.87 -16.95 -10.51
CA GLU A 863 5.98 -15.65 -11.16
C GLU A 863 5.78 -14.52 -10.15
N THR A 864 6.69 -13.55 -10.19
CA THR A 864 6.62 -12.27 -9.48
C THR A 864 6.93 -11.14 -10.47
N GLN A 865 6.87 -9.89 -10.04
CA GLN A 865 7.05 -8.72 -10.89
C GLN A 865 8.43 -8.74 -11.55
N TYR A 866 8.47 -8.97 -12.87
CA TYR A 866 9.69 -9.09 -13.68
C TYR A 866 10.72 -10.13 -13.20
N ALA A 867 10.32 -11.09 -12.36
CA ALA A 867 11.22 -12.09 -11.79
C ALA A 867 10.52 -13.40 -11.44
N VAL A 868 11.33 -14.43 -11.16
CA VAL A 868 10.85 -15.72 -10.63
C VAL A 868 11.35 -15.87 -9.20
N THR A 869 10.42 -16.07 -8.27
CA THR A 869 10.74 -16.32 -6.86
C THR A 869 10.58 -17.80 -6.55
N LYS A 870 11.65 -18.43 -6.08
CA LYS A 870 11.64 -19.83 -5.63
C LYS A 870 11.26 -19.91 -4.17
N ARG A 871 10.31 -20.78 -3.84
CA ARG A 871 9.87 -21.02 -2.46
C ARG A 871 9.91 -22.50 -2.12
N PRO A 872 10.21 -22.87 -0.87
CA PRO A 872 10.33 -24.27 -0.47
C PRO A 872 8.99 -25.00 -0.61
N THR A 873 9.05 -26.29 -0.95
CA THR A 873 7.88 -27.20 -0.97
C THR A 873 7.78 -28.04 0.30
N HIS A 874 8.73 -27.87 1.23
CA HIS A 874 8.79 -28.56 2.51
C HIS A 874 8.61 -27.57 3.67
N TYR A 875 8.34 -28.07 4.87
CA TYR A 875 8.18 -27.27 6.09
C TYR A 875 9.30 -27.55 7.11
N ASN A 876 10.56 -27.51 6.65
CA ASN A 876 11.72 -27.90 7.46
C ASN A 876 12.05 -26.88 8.55
N THR A 877 11.94 -25.59 8.25
CA THR A 877 12.19 -24.49 9.20
C THR A 877 10.93 -23.69 9.47
N SER A 878 10.95 -22.85 10.52
CA SER A 878 9.88 -21.89 10.79
C SER A 878 9.66 -20.90 9.65
N TRP A 879 10.71 -20.53 8.91
CA TRP A 879 10.65 -19.67 7.72
C TRP A 879 9.95 -20.33 6.53
N ASP A 880 10.07 -21.66 6.42
CA ASP A 880 9.40 -22.45 5.38
C ASP A 880 7.94 -22.69 5.77
N MET A 881 7.69 -23.04 7.04
CA MET A 881 6.33 -23.22 7.57
C MET A 881 5.51 -21.93 7.44
N ALA A 882 6.13 -20.76 7.61
CA ALA A 882 5.46 -19.48 7.38
C ALA A 882 4.96 -19.29 5.93
N LYS A 883 5.51 -20.03 4.95
CA LYS A 883 5.18 -19.98 3.51
C LYS A 883 4.15 -21.04 3.10
N PHE A 884 3.20 -21.37 3.97
CA PHE A 884 2.10 -22.30 3.66
C PHE A 884 1.04 -21.74 2.68
N GLU A 885 1.05 -20.43 2.45
CA GLU A 885 0.24 -19.69 1.48
C GLU A 885 1.08 -18.52 0.98
N VAL A 886 1.28 -18.40 -0.33
CA VAL A 886 2.23 -17.46 -0.93
C VAL A 886 1.62 -16.76 -2.14
N CYS A 887 2.11 -15.55 -2.45
CA CYS A 887 1.63 -14.80 -3.62
C CYS A 887 2.21 -15.36 -4.93
N CYS A 888 1.36 -15.61 -5.91
CA CYS A 888 1.66 -16.06 -7.25
C CYS A 888 1.05 -15.07 -8.25
N HIS A 889 1.78 -14.67 -9.31
CA HIS A 889 1.21 -13.77 -10.32
C HIS A 889 0.37 -14.54 -11.34
N LYS A 890 0.86 -14.84 -12.54
CA LYS A 890 0.08 -15.56 -13.57
C LYS A 890 0.28 -17.07 -13.50
N TRP A 891 1.38 -17.55 -12.93
CA TRP A 891 1.68 -18.97 -12.88
C TRP A 891 2.57 -19.40 -11.71
N ALA A 892 2.37 -20.63 -11.27
CA ALA A 892 3.25 -21.37 -10.37
C ALA A 892 3.72 -22.64 -11.06
N ASP A 893 4.98 -23.03 -10.84
CA ASP A 893 5.63 -24.14 -11.52
C ASP A 893 6.36 -25.06 -10.54
N LEU A 894 6.18 -26.35 -10.72
CA LEU A 894 6.97 -27.39 -10.06
C LEU A 894 7.63 -28.24 -11.14
N SER A 895 8.96 -28.21 -11.20
CA SER A 895 9.74 -28.89 -12.24
C SER A 895 10.89 -29.69 -11.67
N GLU A 896 11.15 -30.85 -12.27
CA GLU A 896 12.41 -31.59 -12.21
C GLU A 896 13.38 -31.08 -13.30
N SER A 897 14.50 -31.77 -13.52
CA SER A 897 15.46 -31.37 -14.55
C SER A 897 14.95 -31.54 -15.98
N ASP A 898 14.14 -32.56 -16.23
CA ASP A 898 13.72 -33.01 -17.56
C ASP A 898 12.21 -32.87 -17.81
N TYR A 899 11.43 -32.45 -16.80
CA TYR A 899 9.98 -32.33 -16.92
C TYR A 899 9.39 -31.44 -15.82
N GLY A 900 8.26 -30.80 -16.09
CA GLY A 900 7.57 -29.97 -15.11
C GLY A 900 6.10 -29.77 -15.37
N VAL A 901 5.44 -29.15 -14.39
CA VAL A 901 4.02 -28.79 -14.48
C VAL A 901 3.84 -27.37 -13.98
N SER A 902 3.22 -26.54 -14.83
CA SER A 902 2.82 -25.19 -14.47
C SER A 902 1.30 -25.09 -14.30
N ILE A 903 0.86 -24.38 -13.27
CA ILE A 903 -0.55 -23.98 -13.08
C ILE A 903 -0.67 -22.50 -13.43
N LEU A 904 -1.43 -22.19 -14.47
CA LEU A 904 -1.69 -20.82 -14.93
C LEU A 904 -3.02 -20.31 -14.35
N ASN A 905 -3.14 -19.00 -14.12
CA ASN A 905 -4.37 -18.35 -13.69
C ASN A 905 -4.52 -16.93 -14.28
N ASP A 906 -5.73 -16.40 -14.26
CA ASP A 906 -6.03 -15.06 -14.80
C ASP A 906 -6.31 -13.98 -13.75
N SER A 907 -6.36 -14.32 -12.46
CA SER A 907 -6.80 -13.40 -11.40
C SER A 907 -6.64 -13.92 -9.97
N LYS A 908 -5.94 -15.03 -9.76
CA LYS A 908 -5.85 -15.72 -8.46
C LYS A 908 -4.41 -15.68 -7.97
N TYR A 909 -4.20 -14.97 -6.86
CA TYR A 909 -2.86 -14.67 -6.38
C TYR A 909 -2.41 -15.59 -5.23
N GLY A 910 -3.33 -16.20 -4.49
CA GLY A 910 -2.97 -17.15 -3.44
C GLY A 910 -2.62 -18.53 -4.00
N PHE A 911 -1.45 -19.05 -3.64
CA PHE A 911 -1.00 -20.38 -4.04
C PHE A 911 -0.25 -21.08 -2.90
N ALA A 912 -0.21 -22.40 -2.93
CA ALA A 912 0.68 -23.20 -2.09
C ALA A 912 1.15 -24.45 -2.84
N THR A 913 2.45 -24.74 -2.81
CA THR A 913 2.99 -26.03 -3.26
C THR A 913 3.64 -26.72 -2.07
N SER A 914 3.13 -27.89 -1.70
CA SER A 914 3.62 -28.67 -0.54
C SER A 914 3.89 -30.11 -0.96
N GLY A 915 5.15 -30.52 -0.92
CA GLY A 915 5.63 -31.71 -1.60
C GLY A 915 5.29 -31.63 -3.08
N ASN A 916 4.48 -32.58 -3.55
CA ASN A 916 4.03 -32.65 -4.93
C ASN A 916 2.57 -32.16 -5.13
N LEU A 917 1.96 -31.57 -4.10
CA LEU A 917 0.60 -31.03 -4.17
C LEU A 917 0.65 -29.53 -4.45
N MET A 918 0.26 -29.15 -5.66
CA MET A 918 0.04 -27.74 -6.04
C MET A 918 -1.40 -27.35 -5.74
N ARG A 919 -1.62 -26.22 -5.06
CA ARG A 919 -2.95 -25.79 -4.62
C ARG A 919 -3.16 -24.30 -4.89
N LEU A 920 -4.20 -23.99 -5.66
CA LEU A 920 -4.61 -22.63 -6.00
C LEU A 920 -5.76 -22.19 -5.09
N SER A 921 -5.63 -21.01 -4.48
CA SER A 921 -6.66 -20.40 -3.67
C SER A 921 -7.69 -19.67 -4.54
N LEU A 922 -8.97 -20.02 -4.42
CA LEU A 922 -10.01 -19.54 -5.33
C LEU A 922 -10.84 -18.41 -4.75
N LEU A 923 -11.50 -18.66 -3.61
CA LEU A 923 -12.43 -17.72 -2.97
C LEU A 923 -12.37 -17.85 -1.45
N ARG A 924 -12.60 -16.73 -0.78
CA ARG A 924 -12.79 -16.66 0.68
C ARG A 924 -14.16 -16.06 0.99
N ALA A 925 -14.58 -16.14 2.26
CA ALA A 925 -15.83 -15.54 2.72
C ALA A 925 -15.68 -14.87 4.11
N PRO A 926 -14.75 -13.91 4.29
CA PRO A 926 -14.65 -13.15 5.53
C PRO A 926 -15.90 -12.28 5.73
N LYS A 927 -16.10 -11.80 6.96
CA LYS A 927 -17.25 -10.94 7.34
C LYS A 927 -16.87 -9.60 7.97
N ALA A 928 -15.57 -9.34 8.05
CA ALA A 928 -15.01 -8.08 8.51
C ALA A 928 -13.77 -7.75 7.66
N PRO A 929 -13.63 -6.51 7.15
CA PRO A 929 -14.48 -5.34 7.42
C PRO A 929 -15.67 -5.19 6.47
N ASP A 930 -15.77 -6.05 5.46
CA ASP A 930 -16.91 -6.14 4.56
C ASP A 930 -17.76 -7.37 4.92
N ALA A 931 -19.05 -7.14 5.23
CA ALA A 931 -20.00 -8.20 5.59
C ALA A 931 -20.33 -9.13 4.39
N ASN A 932 -20.17 -8.59 3.18
CA ASN A 932 -20.55 -9.21 1.91
C ASN A 932 -19.33 -9.53 1.03
N ALA A 933 -18.11 -9.55 1.60
CA ALA A 933 -16.89 -9.86 0.87
C ALA A 933 -17.04 -11.15 0.02
N ASP A 934 -16.80 -11.01 -1.28
CA ASP A 934 -16.93 -12.05 -2.30
C ASP A 934 -18.30 -12.74 -2.41
N ILE A 935 -19.36 -12.25 -1.76
CA ILE A 935 -20.69 -12.87 -1.87
C ILE A 935 -21.31 -12.54 -3.24
N GLY A 936 -21.67 -13.57 -3.99
CA GLY A 936 -22.27 -13.44 -5.32
C GLY A 936 -21.63 -14.35 -6.37
N ARG A 937 -21.66 -13.89 -7.62
CA ARG A 937 -21.16 -14.66 -8.76
C ARG A 937 -19.71 -14.35 -9.11
N HIS A 938 -18.96 -15.41 -9.39
CA HIS A 938 -17.57 -15.32 -9.82
C HIS A 938 -17.33 -16.12 -11.10
N HIS A 939 -16.43 -15.60 -11.93
CA HIS A 939 -15.87 -16.31 -13.07
C HIS A 939 -14.38 -16.49 -12.84
N ILE A 940 -13.93 -17.74 -12.84
CA ILE A 940 -12.54 -18.08 -12.51
C ILE A 940 -11.97 -18.95 -13.61
N ARG A 941 -10.77 -18.60 -14.08
CA ARG A 941 -10.05 -19.39 -15.09
C ARG A 941 -8.67 -19.78 -14.59
N TYR A 942 -8.34 -21.04 -14.77
CA TYR A 942 -7.01 -21.58 -14.52
C TYR A 942 -6.73 -22.74 -15.47
N ALA A 943 -5.46 -23.08 -15.64
CA ALA A 943 -5.04 -24.16 -16.53
C ALA A 943 -3.89 -24.96 -15.92
N ILE A 944 -3.81 -26.25 -16.26
CA ILE A 944 -2.65 -27.10 -15.99
C ILE A 944 -1.89 -27.31 -17.30
N MET A 945 -0.58 -27.09 -17.26
CA MET A 945 0.33 -27.17 -18.39
C MET A 945 1.53 -28.06 -18.05
N PRO A 946 1.52 -29.35 -18.43
CA PRO A 946 2.74 -30.14 -18.42
C PRO A 946 3.71 -29.60 -19.48
N HIS A 947 5.00 -29.64 -19.20
CA HIS A 947 6.04 -29.22 -20.13
C HIS A 947 7.30 -30.08 -20.00
N SER A 948 8.06 -30.17 -21.09
CA SER A 948 9.34 -30.87 -21.13
C SER A 948 10.48 -29.99 -20.67
N GLY A 949 11.38 -30.53 -19.85
CA GLY A 949 12.48 -29.82 -19.23
C GLY A 949 12.10 -29.14 -17.92
N ALA A 950 13.07 -28.43 -17.34
CA ALA A 950 12.82 -27.49 -16.26
C ALA A 950 12.06 -26.24 -16.77
N LEU A 951 11.57 -25.41 -15.84
CA LEU A 951 10.94 -24.12 -16.14
C LEU A 951 11.75 -23.28 -17.14
N ASP A 952 11.08 -22.79 -18.18
CA ASP A 952 11.65 -21.87 -19.17
C ASP A 952 10.67 -20.78 -19.64
N TYR A 953 11.09 -20.00 -20.64
CA TYR A 953 10.31 -18.89 -21.21
C TYR A 953 8.94 -19.30 -21.77
N ARG A 954 8.70 -20.57 -22.09
CA ARG A 954 7.42 -21.04 -22.64
C ARG A 954 6.31 -20.88 -21.60
N THR A 955 6.58 -21.18 -20.34
CA THR A 955 5.63 -20.96 -19.23
C THR A 955 5.34 -19.48 -19.02
N VAL A 956 6.37 -18.62 -19.11
CA VAL A 956 6.19 -17.17 -19.04
C VAL A 956 5.25 -16.69 -20.15
N ARG A 957 5.54 -17.06 -21.40
CA ARG A 957 4.69 -16.70 -22.55
C ARG A 957 3.29 -17.28 -22.45
N ALA A 958 3.13 -18.52 -21.96
CA ALA A 958 1.83 -19.14 -21.73
C ALA A 958 1.02 -18.37 -20.68
N GLY A 959 1.65 -17.90 -19.60
CA GLY A 959 1.01 -17.03 -18.61
C GLY A 959 0.51 -15.72 -19.22
N TYR A 960 1.33 -15.04 -20.04
CA TYR A 960 0.92 -13.84 -20.77
C TYR A 960 -0.21 -14.11 -21.77
N ASN A 961 -0.13 -15.19 -22.55
CA ASN A 961 -1.15 -15.57 -23.53
C ASN A 961 -2.49 -15.87 -22.84
N PHE A 962 -2.47 -16.60 -21.72
CA PHE A 962 -3.67 -16.97 -20.96
C PHE A 962 -4.41 -15.74 -20.39
N ASN A 963 -3.64 -14.72 -20.00
CA ASN A 963 -4.15 -13.46 -19.47
C ASN A 963 -4.47 -12.41 -20.55
N ASN A 964 -4.04 -12.63 -21.81
CA ASN A 964 -4.29 -11.74 -22.95
C ASN A 964 -4.80 -12.51 -24.18
N PRO A 965 -5.99 -13.13 -24.11
CA PRO A 965 -6.52 -13.97 -25.18
C PRO A 965 -6.69 -13.19 -26.49
N LEU A 966 -6.40 -13.83 -27.63
CA LEU A 966 -6.65 -13.23 -28.94
C LEU A 966 -8.14 -12.99 -29.16
N THR A 967 -8.47 -11.83 -29.73
CA THR A 967 -9.84 -11.47 -30.11
C THR A 967 -9.92 -11.31 -31.61
N VAL A 968 -10.90 -11.97 -32.24
CA VAL A 968 -11.17 -11.84 -33.67
C VAL A 968 -11.96 -10.56 -33.94
N LEU A 969 -11.52 -9.80 -34.95
CA LEU A 969 -12.17 -8.62 -35.49
C LEU A 969 -12.63 -8.93 -36.93
N ALA A 970 -13.77 -8.37 -37.34
CA ALA A 970 -14.25 -8.46 -38.71
C ALA A 970 -13.80 -7.22 -39.50
N GLN A 971 -13.12 -7.40 -40.64
CA GLN A 971 -12.47 -6.29 -41.37
C GLN A 971 -12.74 -6.28 -42.88
N SER A 972 -12.69 -5.07 -43.45
CA SER A 972 -12.49 -4.78 -44.89
C SER A 972 -11.13 -4.08 -45.12
N GLY A 973 -10.09 -4.84 -45.53
CA GLY A 973 -8.77 -4.34 -45.99
C GLY A 973 -7.63 -4.31 -44.94
N THR A 974 -6.37 -4.54 -45.33
CA THR A 974 -5.20 -4.64 -44.42
C THR A 974 -4.11 -3.62 -44.80
N GLU A 975 -4.12 -2.42 -44.21
CA GLU A 975 -3.17 -1.33 -44.60
C GLU A 975 -2.04 -1.05 -43.58
N ALA A 976 -2.02 -1.66 -42.38
CA ALA A 976 -1.07 -1.29 -41.31
C ALA A 976 -0.14 -2.40 -40.79
N ASP A 977 0.01 -3.50 -41.52
CA ASP A 977 0.75 -4.69 -41.03
C ASP A 977 2.25 -4.40 -40.79
N ASP A 978 2.85 -3.57 -41.64
CA ASP A 978 4.27 -3.19 -41.55
C ASP A 978 4.61 -2.40 -40.26
N LEU A 979 3.64 -1.67 -39.68
CA LEU A 979 3.86 -0.87 -38.47
C LEU A 979 3.91 -1.70 -37.20
N PHE A 980 3.09 -2.74 -37.10
CA PHE A 980 3.09 -3.64 -35.94
C PHE A 980 4.40 -4.40 -35.80
N THR A 981 5.07 -4.62 -36.92
CA THR A 981 6.34 -5.32 -36.99
C THR A 981 7.54 -4.38 -37.08
N ALA A 982 7.30 -3.06 -36.95
CA ALA A 982 8.33 -2.04 -37.07
C ALA A 982 9.32 -2.03 -35.90
N ILE A 983 8.98 -2.66 -34.78
CA ILE A 983 9.85 -2.89 -33.63
C ILE A 983 9.78 -4.37 -33.29
N ARG A 984 10.91 -5.07 -33.36
CA ARG A 984 11.03 -6.49 -33.00
C ARG A 984 12.19 -6.69 -32.04
N LEU A 985 12.04 -7.70 -31.18
CA LEU A 985 13.11 -8.14 -30.29
C LEU A 985 13.52 -9.57 -30.68
N THR A 986 14.77 -9.73 -31.10
CA THR A 986 15.34 -11.03 -31.46
C THR A 986 16.48 -11.40 -30.51
N GLY A 987 16.84 -12.68 -30.43
CA GLY A 987 17.91 -13.20 -29.57
C GLY A 987 17.40 -14.16 -28.51
N SER A 988 17.88 -14.03 -27.27
CA SER A 988 17.50 -14.90 -26.15
C SER A 988 15.97 -14.91 -25.95
N PRO A 989 15.33 -16.09 -25.92
CA PRO A 989 13.87 -16.18 -25.85
C PRO A 989 13.28 -15.77 -24.49
N ASN A 990 14.14 -15.70 -23.46
CA ASN A 990 13.83 -15.21 -22.11
C ASN A 990 13.72 -13.68 -22.02
N LEU A 991 14.11 -12.96 -23.08
CA LEU A 991 13.90 -11.52 -23.14
C LEU A 991 12.45 -11.23 -23.50
N ILE A 992 11.76 -10.51 -22.63
CA ILE A 992 10.36 -10.15 -22.79
C ILE A 992 10.25 -8.65 -23.02
N LEU A 993 9.73 -8.24 -24.18
CA LEU A 993 9.33 -6.86 -24.46
C LEU A 993 7.94 -6.62 -23.85
N ASP A 994 7.92 -6.07 -22.65
CA ASP A 994 6.70 -5.94 -21.86
C ASP A 994 5.89 -4.71 -22.25
N THR A 995 6.54 -3.55 -22.38
CA THR A 995 5.86 -2.28 -22.60
C THR A 995 6.40 -1.54 -23.82
N ILE A 996 5.49 -1.02 -24.63
CA ILE A 996 5.75 -0.07 -25.72
C ILE A 996 4.81 1.11 -25.55
N LYS A 997 5.37 2.31 -25.37
CA LYS A 997 4.59 3.55 -25.23
C LYS A 997 5.31 4.75 -25.84
N ARG A 998 4.66 5.91 -25.88
CA ARG A 998 5.30 7.19 -26.20
C ARG A 998 6.10 7.75 -25.01
N GLY A 999 7.11 8.58 -25.29
CA GLY A 999 7.90 9.26 -24.25
C GLY A 999 7.07 10.29 -23.49
N GLU A 1000 7.17 10.32 -22.16
CA GLU A 1000 6.40 11.24 -21.30
C GLU A 1000 6.72 12.72 -21.58
N ASP A 1001 7.97 12.98 -21.97
CA ASP A 1001 8.48 14.34 -22.16
C ASP A 1001 8.42 14.80 -23.62
N ASP A 1002 8.01 13.96 -24.57
CA ASP A 1002 7.90 14.36 -25.99
C ASP A 1002 6.99 15.60 -26.12
N GLU A 1003 7.33 16.53 -27.03
CA GLU A 1003 6.63 17.81 -27.17
C GLU A 1003 5.12 17.69 -27.46
N ASP A 1004 4.70 16.62 -28.15
CA ASP A 1004 3.32 16.32 -28.51
C ASP A 1004 2.57 15.49 -27.45
N VAL A 1005 3.27 14.98 -26.43
CA VAL A 1005 2.73 14.14 -25.35
C VAL A 1005 2.72 14.89 -24.02
N SER A 1006 3.78 15.63 -23.73
CA SER A 1006 3.99 16.31 -22.45
C SER A 1006 2.86 17.27 -22.12
N ARG A 1007 2.44 17.22 -20.85
CA ARG A 1007 1.42 18.12 -20.30
C ARG A 1007 1.97 19.49 -19.89
N GLY A 1008 3.27 19.74 -20.13
CA GLY A 1008 3.93 21.02 -19.81
C GLY A 1008 4.28 21.20 -18.33
N GLU A 1009 4.20 20.13 -17.53
CA GLU A 1009 4.55 20.15 -16.11
C GLU A 1009 6.05 19.99 -15.85
N LEU A 1010 6.75 19.35 -16.78
CA LEU A 1010 8.19 19.14 -16.80
C LEU A 1010 8.76 19.56 -18.15
N GLU A 1011 10.09 19.62 -18.24
CA GLU A 1011 10.80 20.02 -19.45
C GLU A 1011 10.39 19.15 -20.65
N ARG A 1012 10.07 19.82 -21.77
CA ARG A 1012 9.66 19.13 -23.01
C ARG A 1012 10.89 18.77 -23.82
N ARG A 1013 10.93 17.55 -24.34
CA ARG A 1013 11.93 17.07 -25.29
C ARG A 1013 11.40 17.27 -26.71
N PRO A 1014 12.15 17.92 -27.61
CA PRO A 1014 11.72 18.12 -28.99
C PRO A 1014 11.70 16.79 -29.74
N GLY A 1015 10.74 16.65 -30.65
CA GLY A 1015 10.55 15.46 -31.46
C GLY A 1015 9.71 14.37 -30.79
N LYS A 1016 9.84 13.17 -31.34
CA LYS A 1016 8.98 12.02 -31.04
C LYS A 1016 9.85 10.83 -30.63
N SER A 1017 9.52 10.21 -29.51
CA SER A 1017 10.21 9.06 -28.95
C SER A 1017 9.26 7.89 -28.69
N ILE A 1018 9.83 6.69 -28.71
CA ILE A 1018 9.18 5.45 -28.29
C ILE A 1018 9.96 4.86 -27.12
N ILE A 1019 9.25 4.50 -26.06
CA ILE A 1019 9.80 3.85 -24.87
C ILE A 1019 9.53 2.36 -24.97
N LEU A 1020 10.59 1.56 -24.83
CA LEU A 1020 10.54 0.10 -24.77
C LEU A 1020 11.00 -0.35 -23.39
N ARG A 1021 10.24 -1.23 -22.74
CA ARG A 1021 10.66 -1.88 -21.50
C ARG A 1021 10.85 -3.36 -21.73
N ILE A 1022 12.07 -3.82 -21.49
CA ILE A 1022 12.51 -5.19 -21.74
C ILE A 1022 13.08 -5.75 -20.45
N TYR A 1023 12.73 -6.99 -20.11
CA TYR A 1023 13.32 -7.67 -18.97
C TYR A 1023 13.77 -9.10 -19.30
N ASP A 1024 14.73 -9.61 -18.54
CA ASP A 1024 15.08 -11.03 -18.54
C ASP A 1024 14.17 -11.79 -17.57
N SER A 1025 13.39 -12.75 -18.07
CA SER A 1025 12.37 -13.43 -17.26
C SER A 1025 12.87 -14.65 -16.49
N MET A 1026 14.11 -15.12 -16.74
CA MET A 1026 14.59 -16.43 -16.29
C MET A 1026 15.81 -16.39 -15.38
N GLY A 1027 16.36 -15.21 -15.08
CA GLY A 1027 17.54 -15.05 -14.22
C GLY A 1027 18.84 -15.43 -14.93
N GLY A 1028 18.88 -15.28 -16.26
CA GLY A 1028 20.06 -15.56 -17.08
C GLY A 1028 20.65 -14.29 -17.67
N LYS A 1029 21.95 -14.28 -17.94
CA LYS A 1029 22.54 -13.21 -18.76
C LYS A 1029 22.06 -13.39 -20.20
N SER A 1030 21.21 -12.47 -20.66
CA SER A 1030 20.50 -12.56 -21.93
C SER A 1030 21.01 -11.53 -22.94
N ARG A 1031 21.08 -11.92 -24.22
CA ARG A 1031 21.52 -11.05 -25.32
C ARG A 1031 20.44 -10.99 -26.39
N GLY A 1032 20.18 -9.80 -26.89
CA GLY A 1032 19.17 -9.58 -27.91
C GLY A 1032 19.52 -8.44 -28.84
N THR A 1033 18.69 -8.26 -29.85
CA THR A 1033 18.76 -7.14 -30.78
C THR A 1033 17.37 -6.52 -30.89
N ILE A 1034 17.29 -5.22 -30.65
CA ILE A 1034 16.11 -4.42 -30.99
C ILE A 1034 16.25 -4.09 -32.47
N GLU A 1035 15.35 -4.63 -33.29
CA GLU A 1035 15.28 -4.40 -34.73
C GLU A 1035 14.18 -3.38 -35.00
N VAL A 1036 14.50 -2.30 -35.71
CA VAL A 1036 13.61 -1.17 -35.93
C VAL A 1036 13.61 -0.77 -37.39
N THR A 1037 12.44 -0.77 -38.05
CA THR A 1037 12.30 -0.29 -39.44
C THR A 1037 12.02 1.21 -39.52
N LEU A 1038 11.60 1.82 -38.40
CA LEU A 1038 11.38 3.25 -38.26
C LEU A 1038 12.68 4.06 -38.39
N PRO A 1039 12.63 5.32 -38.86
CA PRO A 1039 13.80 6.16 -39.04
C PRO A 1039 14.35 6.67 -37.70
N ILE A 1040 15.02 5.82 -36.94
CA ILE A 1040 15.61 6.21 -35.65
C ILE A 1040 16.84 7.09 -35.85
N LYS A 1041 16.91 8.18 -35.08
CA LYS A 1041 18.06 9.09 -35.02
C LYS A 1041 19.04 8.68 -33.93
N LYS A 1042 18.51 8.35 -32.76
CA LYS A 1042 19.28 8.01 -31.55
C LYS A 1042 18.54 7.00 -30.69
N VAL A 1043 19.28 6.21 -29.93
CA VAL A 1043 18.73 5.28 -28.96
C VAL A 1043 19.47 5.44 -27.64
N TYR A 1044 18.71 5.55 -26.56
CA TYR A 1044 19.25 5.67 -25.21
C TYR A 1044 18.79 4.50 -24.35
N LYS A 1045 19.69 3.87 -23.60
CA LYS A 1045 19.32 3.13 -22.39
C LYS A 1045 18.99 4.16 -21.32
N CYS A 1046 17.78 4.07 -20.77
CA CYS A 1046 17.25 4.99 -19.78
C CYS A 1046 16.83 4.22 -18.51
N ASN A 1047 16.58 4.98 -17.45
CA ASN A 1047 15.98 4.44 -16.24
C ASN A 1047 14.44 4.33 -16.42
N VAL A 1048 13.70 3.88 -15.40
CA VAL A 1048 12.23 3.71 -15.56
C VAL A 1048 11.45 5.03 -15.60
N LEU A 1049 12.10 6.15 -15.21
CA LEU A 1049 11.59 7.51 -15.32
C LEU A 1049 11.91 8.18 -16.66
N GLU A 1050 12.58 7.44 -17.57
CA GLU A 1050 12.94 7.88 -18.92
C GLU A 1050 14.07 8.93 -18.96
N ASP A 1051 14.88 9.00 -17.90
CA ASP A 1051 16.12 9.79 -17.93
C ASP A 1051 17.18 9.03 -18.73
N ASP A 1052 17.84 9.71 -19.67
CA ASP A 1052 18.87 9.11 -20.52
C ASP A 1052 20.13 8.80 -19.69
N LEU A 1053 20.59 7.55 -19.70
CA LEU A 1053 21.79 7.11 -19.00
C LEU A 1053 22.96 6.87 -19.95
N GLN A 1054 22.69 6.19 -21.07
CA GLN A 1054 23.71 5.78 -22.04
C GLN A 1054 23.15 5.82 -23.47
N GLU A 1055 23.83 6.54 -24.37
CA GLU A 1055 23.55 6.47 -25.81
C GLU A 1055 24.10 5.16 -26.39
N LEU A 1056 23.29 4.44 -27.18
CA LEU A 1056 23.63 3.16 -27.78
C LEU A 1056 23.98 3.32 -29.26
N GLN A 1057 24.89 2.47 -29.73
CA GLN A 1057 25.28 2.41 -31.14
C GLN A 1057 24.14 1.84 -31.99
N ILE A 1058 23.88 2.48 -33.13
CA ILE A 1058 22.88 2.05 -34.11
C ILE A 1058 23.59 1.42 -35.31
N GLU A 1059 23.36 0.13 -35.55
CA GLU A 1059 23.84 -0.56 -36.75
C GLU A 1059 22.80 -0.39 -37.87
N LYS A 1060 23.10 0.43 -38.88
CA LYS A 1060 22.23 0.58 -40.06
C LYS A 1060 22.33 -0.66 -40.95
N CYS A 1061 21.18 -1.21 -41.34
CA CYS A 1061 21.03 -2.36 -42.22
C CYS A 1061 20.17 -1.98 -43.43
N HIS A 1062 20.15 -2.82 -44.47
CA HIS A 1062 19.32 -2.58 -45.67
C HIS A 1062 17.82 -2.47 -45.36
N GLU A 1063 17.34 -3.12 -44.30
CA GLU A 1063 15.92 -3.19 -43.90
C GLU A 1063 15.60 -2.37 -42.62
N GLY A 1064 16.50 -1.49 -42.16
CA GLY A 1064 16.26 -0.67 -40.98
C GLY A 1064 17.50 -0.51 -40.09
N SER A 1065 17.29 -0.50 -38.78
CA SER A 1065 18.32 -0.31 -37.77
C SER A 1065 18.31 -1.43 -36.75
N LYS A 1066 19.50 -1.81 -36.27
CA LYS A 1066 19.69 -2.84 -35.24
C LYS A 1066 20.43 -2.27 -34.04
N ILE A 1067 19.96 -2.56 -32.84
CA ILE A 1067 20.58 -2.16 -31.58
C ILE A 1067 20.83 -3.40 -30.75
N LYS A 1068 22.10 -3.75 -30.56
CA LYS A 1068 22.50 -4.88 -29.71
C LYS A 1068 22.33 -4.51 -28.24
N ILE A 1069 21.65 -5.38 -27.50
CA ILE A 1069 21.43 -5.21 -26.06
C ILE A 1069 21.88 -6.46 -25.30
N GLU A 1070 22.32 -6.24 -24.07
CA GLU A 1070 22.71 -7.28 -23.13
C GLU A 1070 22.09 -6.92 -21.78
N LEU A 1071 21.37 -7.89 -21.19
CA LEU A 1071 20.73 -7.77 -19.89
C LEU A 1071 21.38 -8.77 -18.91
N ARG A 1072 21.61 -8.31 -17.68
CA ARG A 1072 21.96 -9.16 -16.54
C ARG A 1072 20.77 -10.08 -16.17
N PRO A 1073 21.00 -11.14 -15.38
CA PRO A 1073 19.92 -11.92 -14.76
C PRO A 1073 18.84 -11.03 -14.17
N PHE A 1074 17.57 -11.23 -14.55
CA PHE A 1074 16.44 -10.42 -14.07
C PHE A 1074 16.61 -8.89 -14.23
N GLU A 1075 17.42 -8.43 -15.18
CA GLU A 1075 17.54 -6.99 -15.43
C GLU A 1075 16.25 -6.44 -16.05
N VAL A 1076 15.67 -5.38 -15.48
CA VAL A 1076 14.65 -4.56 -16.14
C VAL A 1076 15.33 -3.37 -16.80
N ALA A 1077 15.27 -3.31 -18.13
CA ALA A 1077 15.90 -2.27 -18.94
C ALA A 1077 14.86 -1.44 -19.70
N THR A 1078 15.03 -0.12 -19.72
CA THR A 1078 14.20 0.78 -20.51
C THR A 1078 15.04 1.40 -21.63
N TYR A 1079 14.49 1.47 -22.85
CA TYR A 1079 15.14 2.06 -24.02
C TYR A 1079 14.26 3.14 -24.63
N ARG A 1080 14.84 4.31 -24.91
CA ARG A 1080 14.17 5.41 -25.60
C ARG A 1080 14.69 5.52 -27.03
N LEU A 1081 13.82 5.30 -27.99
CA LEU A 1081 14.11 5.38 -29.42
C LEU A 1081 13.62 6.74 -29.93
N GLN A 1082 14.54 7.63 -30.29
CA GLN A 1082 14.21 8.94 -30.86
C GLN A 1082 14.07 8.82 -32.38
N LEU A 1083 12.91 9.24 -32.91
CA LEU A 1083 12.59 9.27 -34.34
C LEU A 1083 13.04 10.56 -35.05
#